data_AF-H1L1Q4-F1
#
_entry.id   AF-H1L1Q4-F1
#
_cell.length_a   1.000
_cell.length_b   1.000
_cell.length_c   1.000
_cell.angle_alpha   90.00
_cell.angle_beta   90.00
_cell.angle_gamma   90.00
#
_symmetry.space_group_name_H-M   'P 1'
#
loop_
_entity.id
_entity.type
_entity.pdbx_description
1 polymer ?
#
loop_
_entity_poly.entity_id
_entity_poly.type
_entity_poly.pdbx_seq_one_letter_code
_entity_poly.pdbx_strand_id
1 'polypeptide(L)'
;EFNWTPTHIKNYTIVATIDPTVDENTSNNKLVKIVTITERPIALNLISSTNLTKTDETFTVDIKLDNIADKRPAKGIDGILLYNPDVLNCTNFEFLVNASEELKNVTFEKGKVTFSIMDGNITKPTTIARATFKAIDIGKSEIMLSDVKVSDANGYKFNSVVVNSAVTKVEGPNINVQVTVNDPAIYRINNSITVTVTNNGHKDITIPFDVRAYINSEELGNATIGSLKSGESKTVTFNWTPTELRKYTIVIIADSSNSIKEEDEDDNKVVKTVKVVEIPVFIKMYKALENGNSITAKIEVGNINEKRPVGGYDLKILLKNLTVVDVKAVGISNWSVSNNTLFVSGYNISEIGNFEVGEITFNITNSTYSAIATDVKLSDTGGHKFLKVCIQNGIINLGDIKKIIKIDNETEKSIKDVNLIIGDEFNITKLTLDTEDDITIPIVGKNITINKTVIDTLREVKEKAKKINIPKSKDDVDKAIKELNESVKPLLLVGFNITKKEVEKEINNTKVISKVKLKVENTSNKGFAIIAIPIGDFEVKNVTINNGTTNVTLKENDFTNPMGWYEVKNKILKITVIKDPEISVVLATTLPTTTETNKITSTRVVYTNIAEDIKSPVIKRIVYNSKLIIGSDVDGNLSAKYLKDTFEKIGKELTITDDCILVGGPVANPLVKKYMDKFPVEINNTYPGRNKGVIQAITLKVKIRENIYRDVTVILLAGSDRWGTKAAVEYFKTLDDIPDEPIFVEWRDGKAVKIEKP
;
A
#
# COMPACT_ATOMS: atom_id res chain seq x y z
N GLU A 1 59.53 1.69 18.37
CA GLU A 1 58.16 1.25 18.03
C GLU A 1 57.88 -0.07 18.73
N PHE A 2 56.69 -0.26 19.30
CA PHE A 2 56.29 -1.52 19.91
C PHE A 2 55.30 -2.23 19.00
N ASN A 3 55.62 -3.46 18.59
CA ASN A 3 54.72 -4.30 17.79
C ASN A 3 53.84 -5.13 18.72
N TRP A 4 52.52 -5.03 18.58
CA TRP A 4 51.54 -5.80 19.34
C TRP A 4 50.43 -6.30 18.43
N THR A 5 50.11 -7.59 18.52
CA THR A 5 48.97 -8.21 17.82
C THR A 5 47.91 -8.60 18.85
N PRO A 6 46.70 -8.05 18.78
CA PRO A 6 45.61 -8.43 19.66
C PRO A 6 45.16 -9.88 19.39
N THR A 7 44.96 -10.67 20.44
CA THR A 7 44.57 -12.10 20.35
C THR A 7 43.09 -12.35 20.64
N HIS A 8 42.37 -11.34 21.14
CA HIS A 8 40.95 -11.43 21.49
C HIS A 8 40.19 -10.19 21.02
N ILE A 9 38.93 -10.36 20.62
CA ILE A 9 38.00 -9.27 20.28
C ILE A 9 37.48 -8.66 21.58
N LYS A 10 38.20 -7.66 22.10
CA LYS A 10 37.84 -6.90 23.30
C LYS A 10 38.49 -5.52 23.26
N ASN A 11 38.12 -4.69 24.22
CA ASN A 11 38.82 -3.44 24.46
C ASN A 11 40.15 -3.72 25.16
N TYR A 12 41.23 -3.13 24.64
CA TYR A 12 42.54 -3.12 25.29
C TYR A 12 42.86 -1.72 25.76
N THR A 13 43.34 -1.62 26.99
CA THR A 13 43.88 -0.38 27.53
C THR A 13 45.39 -0.41 27.35
N ILE A 14 45.89 0.38 26.40
CA ILE A 14 47.32 0.57 26.17
C ILE A 14 47.78 1.67 27.12
N VAL A 15 48.75 1.35 27.97
CA VAL A 15 49.37 2.30 28.90
C VAL A 15 50.83 2.43 28.51
N ALA A 16 51.25 3.64 28.12
CA ALA A 16 52.65 3.97 27.92
C ALA A 16 53.11 4.87 29.06
N THR A 17 54.23 4.52 29.69
CA THR A 17 54.84 5.28 30.78
C THR A 17 56.28 5.65 30.45
N ILE A 18 56.71 6.86 30.81
CA ILE A 18 58.11 7.31 30.74
C ILE A 18 58.72 7.22 32.14
N ASP A 19 60.00 6.88 32.22
CA ASP A 19 60.76 6.81 33.47
C ASP A 19 60.68 8.15 34.25
N PRO A 20 60.19 8.17 35.50
CA PRO A 20 59.89 9.40 36.25
C PRO A 20 61.12 10.22 36.67
N THR A 21 62.36 9.79 36.40
CA THR A 21 63.57 10.50 36.88
C THR A 21 63.92 11.80 36.13
N VAL A 22 63.09 12.27 35.19
CA VAL A 22 63.42 13.42 34.31
C VAL A 22 62.35 14.52 34.28
N ASP A 23 61.22 14.40 34.99
CA ASP A 23 60.16 15.43 34.98
C ASP A 23 59.42 15.53 36.33
N GLU A 24 59.34 16.74 36.90
CA GLU A 24 58.71 17.02 38.21
C GLU A 24 57.18 16.93 38.19
N ASN A 25 56.56 16.79 37.01
CA ASN A 25 55.11 16.75 36.86
C ASN A 25 54.58 15.33 36.57
N THR A 26 54.20 14.61 37.64
CA THR A 26 53.81 13.19 37.61
C THR A 26 52.58 12.84 36.75
N SER A 27 51.83 13.83 36.23
CA SER A 27 50.67 13.60 35.36
C SER A 27 51.02 13.47 33.87
N ASN A 28 52.21 13.90 33.44
CA ASN A 28 52.62 13.89 32.03
C ASN A 28 53.43 12.64 31.62
N ASN A 29 53.75 11.76 32.57
CA ASN A 29 54.56 10.57 32.32
C ASN A 29 53.74 9.35 31.84
N LYS A 30 52.41 9.45 31.74
CA LYS A 30 51.52 8.31 31.44
C LYS A 30 50.49 8.66 30.38
N LEU A 31 50.53 7.96 29.25
CA LEU A 31 49.48 7.98 28.22
C LEU A 31 48.63 6.72 28.34
N VAL A 32 47.30 6.89 28.45
CA VAL A 32 46.34 5.77 28.42
C VAL A 32 45.47 5.91 27.18
N LYS A 33 45.42 4.86 26.36
CA LYS A 33 44.54 4.79 25.18
C LYS A 33 43.75 3.50 25.19
N ILE A 34 42.43 3.60 25.06
CA ILE A 34 41.57 2.44 24.85
C ILE A 34 41.49 2.19 23.34
N VAL A 35 41.78 0.96 22.94
CA VAL A 35 41.65 0.50 21.56
C VAL A 35 40.62 -0.62 21.51
N THR A 36 39.57 -0.40 20.73
CA THR A 36 38.55 -1.41 20.44
C THR A 36 39.00 -2.26 19.27
N ILE A 37 39.06 -3.58 19.45
CA ILE A 37 39.43 -4.52 18.40
C ILE A 37 38.16 -5.08 17.76
N THR A 38 38.08 -5.01 16.43
CA THR A 38 37.03 -5.64 15.61
C THR A 38 37.67 -6.60 14.62
N GLU A 39 37.07 -7.77 14.43
CA GLU A 39 37.51 -8.71 13.39
C GLU A 39 36.75 -8.45 12.09
N ARG A 40 37.47 -8.31 10.97
CA ARG A 40 36.84 -8.21 9.65
C ARG A 40 36.37 -9.60 9.23
N PRO A 41 35.12 -9.75 8.72
CA PRO A 41 34.62 -11.03 8.27
C PRO A 41 35.39 -11.53 7.04
N ILE A 42 35.72 -12.82 7.03
CA ILE A 42 36.08 -13.55 5.81
C ILE A 42 34.83 -14.22 5.23
N ALA A 43 34.86 -14.57 3.94
CA ALA A 43 33.71 -15.19 3.29
C ALA A 43 34.08 -16.49 2.56
N LEU A 44 33.26 -17.52 2.69
CA LEU A 44 33.26 -18.69 1.82
C LEU A 44 32.06 -18.61 0.88
N ASN A 45 32.35 -18.49 -0.42
CA ASN A 45 31.36 -18.40 -1.47
C ASN A 45 31.28 -19.72 -2.24
N LEU A 46 30.08 -20.29 -2.32
CA LEU A 46 29.79 -21.36 -3.27
C LEU A 46 29.49 -20.77 -4.64
N ILE A 47 30.28 -21.15 -5.64
CA ILE A 47 30.18 -20.65 -7.00
C ILE A 47 29.85 -21.85 -7.90
N SER A 48 28.56 -22.00 -8.22
CA SER A 48 28.15 -23.03 -9.17
C SER A 48 28.52 -22.65 -10.59
N SER A 49 28.96 -23.63 -11.40
CA SER A 49 29.18 -23.46 -12.83
C SER A 49 27.87 -23.24 -13.60
N THR A 50 26.73 -23.66 -13.02
CA THR A 50 25.40 -23.41 -13.57
C THR A 50 24.33 -23.35 -12.46
N ASN A 51 23.30 -22.53 -12.67
CA ASN A 51 22.09 -22.52 -11.85
C ASN A 51 20.96 -23.41 -12.42
N LEU A 52 21.14 -23.95 -13.62
CA LEU A 52 20.19 -24.81 -14.32
C LEU A 52 20.91 -25.96 -15.03
N THR A 53 20.42 -27.18 -14.89
CA THR A 53 21.02 -28.37 -15.52
C THR A 53 19.95 -29.41 -15.84
N LYS A 54 20.24 -30.36 -16.74
CA LYS A 54 19.33 -31.47 -17.04
C LYS A 54 19.64 -32.68 -16.17
N THR A 55 18.65 -33.55 -15.98
CA THR A 55 18.86 -34.87 -15.38
C THR A 55 20.00 -35.60 -16.10
N ASP A 56 20.82 -36.32 -15.32
CA ASP A 56 22.04 -37.02 -15.72
C ASP A 56 23.26 -36.16 -16.08
N GLU A 57 23.11 -34.84 -16.23
CA GLU A 57 24.26 -33.95 -16.42
C GLU A 57 25.07 -33.76 -15.14
N THR A 58 26.34 -33.41 -15.32
CA THR A 58 27.25 -33.09 -14.22
C THR A 58 27.66 -31.63 -14.26
N PHE A 59 27.76 -31.00 -13.10
CA PHE A 59 28.26 -29.64 -12.94
C PHE A 59 29.17 -29.52 -11.72
N THR A 60 29.83 -28.38 -11.57
CA THR A 60 30.79 -28.17 -10.48
C THR A 60 30.39 -26.98 -9.62
N VAL A 61 30.66 -27.08 -8.32
CA VAL A 61 30.52 -25.98 -7.37
C VAL A 61 31.87 -25.73 -6.72
N ASP A 62 32.41 -24.54 -6.97
CA ASP A 62 33.68 -24.09 -6.42
C ASP A 62 33.44 -23.46 -5.06
N ILE A 63 34.26 -23.84 -4.07
CA ILE A 63 34.29 -23.22 -2.75
C ILE A 63 35.41 -22.18 -2.78
N LYS A 64 35.06 -20.90 -2.68
CA LYS A 64 36.01 -19.79 -2.76
C LYS A 64 36.13 -19.04 -1.45
N LEU A 65 37.34 -18.94 -0.91
CA LEU A 65 37.68 -18.09 0.22
C LEU A 65 37.99 -16.67 -0.27
N ASP A 66 37.20 -15.71 0.20
CA ASP A 66 37.31 -14.28 -0.11
C ASP A 66 37.55 -13.45 1.17
N ASN A 67 37.94 -12.18 0.99
CA ASN A 67 38.22 -11.20 2.06
C ASN A 67 39.35 -11.60 3.04
N ILE A 68 40.21 -12.52 2.66
CA ILE A 68 41.43 -12.87 3.41
C ILE A 68 42.51 -11.80 3.23
N ALA A 69 43.36 -11.61 4.25
CA ALA A 69 44.42 -10.60 4.24
C ALA A 69 45.80 -11.23 4.45
N ASP A 70 46.81 -10.75 3.72
CA ASP A 70 48.17 -11.31 3.78
C ASP A 70 48.79 -11.29 5.19
N LYS A 71 48.34 -10.38 6.06
CA LYS A 71 48.81 -10.27 7.45
C LYS A 71 48.22 -11.31 8.41
N ARG A 72 47.12 -11.97 8.02
CA ARG A 72 46.50 -13.07 8.77
C ARG A 72 46.00 -14.12 7.78
N PRO A 73 46.91 -14.92 7.23
CA PRO A 73 46.58 -15.97 6.26
C PRO A 73 45.79 -17.11 6.91
N ALA A 74 44.88 -17.72 6.13
CA ALA A 74 44.17 -18.93 6.54
C ALA A 74 45.04 -20.17 6.32
N LYS A 75 44.98 -21.14 7.24
CA LYS A 75 45.76 -22.38 7.20
C LYS A 75 44.89 -23.63 7.34
N GLY A 76 43.96 -23.64 8.29
CA GLY A 76 43.01 -24.76 8.49
C GLY A 76 41.61 -24.39 8.04
N ILE A 77 40.95 -25.29 7.31
CA ILE A 77 39.55 -25.13 6.89
C ILE A 77 38.82 -26.46 7.08
N ASP A 78 37.80 -26.46 7.94
CA ASP A 78 36.84 -27.55 8.11
C ASP A 78 35.46 -27.07 7.69
N GLY A 79 34.64 -27.96 7.14
CA GLY A 79 33.26 -27.65 6.84
C GLY A 79 32.44 -28.84 6.38
N ILE A 80 31.13 -28.62 6.30
CA ILE A 80 30.16 -29.58 5.81
C ILE A 80 29.40 -28.95 4.65
N LEU A 81 29.48 -29.55 3.48
CA LEU A 81 28.68 -29.19 2.31
C LEU A 81 27.37 -29.99 2.34
N LEU A 82 26.24 -29.29 2.36
CA LEU A 82 24.90 -29.89 2.35
C LEU A 82 24.22 -29.62 1.01
N TYR A 83 23.40 -30.57 0.55
CA TYR A 83 22.61 -30.49 -0.69
C TYR A 83 21.38 -31.39 -0.60
N ASN A 84 20.40 -31.20 -1.48
CA ASN A 84 19.23 -32.07 -1.58
C ASN A 84 19.61 -33.40 -2.27
N PRO A 85 19.63 -34.54 -1.55
CA PRO A 85 20.10 -35.79 -2.10
C PRO A 85 19.08 -36.55 -2.95
N ASP A 86 17.85 -36.03 -3.06
CA ASP A 86 16.85 -36.59 -3.96
C ASP A 86 16.93 -35.91 -5.34
N VAL A 87 17.59 -34.74 -5.45
CA VAL A 87 17.78 -33.97 -6.69
C VAL A 87 19.21 -34.09 -7.22
N LEU A 88 20.21 -34.08 -6.34
CA LEU A 88 21.63 -34.10 -6.69
C LEU A 88 22.38 -35.25 -6.00
N ASN A 89 23.45 -35.71 -6.63
CA ASN A 89 24.44 -36.61 -6.02
C ASN A 89 25.84 -36.02 -6.16
N CYS A 90 26.56 -35.82 -5.06
CA CYS A 90 27.96 -35.37 -5.12
C CYS A 90 28.87 -36.55 -5.46
N THR A 91 29.40 -36.58 -6.68
CA THR A 91 30.20 -37.70 -7.21
C THR A 91 31.69 -37.54 -6.96
N ASN A 92 32.17 -36.32 -6.78
CA ASN A 92 33.58 -36.02 -6.52
C ASN A 92 33.72 -34.73 -5.70
N PHE A 93 34.82 -34.64 -4.95
CA PHE A 93 35.21 -33.45 -4.22
C PHE A 93 36.74 -33.36 -4.22
N GLU A 94 37.27 -32.31 -4.83
CA GLU A 94 38.69 -32.10 -5.05
C GLU A 94 39.15 -30.82 -4.37
N PHE A 95 40.23 -30.88 -3.59
CA PHE A 95 40.90 -29.67 -3.10
C PHE A 95 41.77 -29.09 -4.21
N LEU A 96 41.61 -27.80 -4.49
CA LEU A 96 42.37 -27.05 -5.50
C LEU A 96 43.59 -26.34 -4.90
N VAL A 97 43.87 -26.60 -3.63
CA VAL A 97 45.03 -26.12 -2.89
C VAL A 97 45.82 -27.29 -2.28
N ASN A 98 47.11 -27.09 -2.05
CA ASN A 98 48.02 -28.16 -1.65
C ASN A 98 47.98 -28.39 -0.14
N ALA A 99 47.71 -29.61 0.32
CA ALA A 99 47.84 -29.92 1.75
C ALA A 99 49.31 -29.84 2.19
N SER A 100 49.63 -28.91 3.07
CA SER A 100 51.02 -28.68 3.54
C SER A 100 51.55 -29.74 4.49
N GLU A 101 50.63 -30.47 5.14
CA GLU A 101 50.94 -31.50 6.15
C GLU A 101 50.31 -32.86 5.79
N GLU A 102 49.90 -33.07 4.52
CA GLU A 102 49.07 -34.20 4.06
C GLU A 102 47.72 -34.37 4.79
N LEU A 103 47.40 -33.44 5.69
CA LEU A 103 46.13 -33.36 6.42
C LEU A 103 45.02 -32.85 5.49
N LYS A 104 44.44 -33.78 4.74
CA LYS A 104 43.19 -33.58 3.99
C LYS A 104 42.26 -34.77 4.22
N ASN A 105 40.99 -34.49 4.53
CA ASN A 105 39.96 -35.50 4.70
C ASN A 105 38.71 -35.09 3.92
N VAL A 106 38.11 -36.06 3.22
CA VAL A 106 36.84 -35.91 2.54
C VAL A 106 36.01 -37.16 2.84
N THR A 107 34.77 -36.97 3.27
CA THR A 107 33.85 -38.08 3.55
C THR A 107 32.49 -37.78 2.92
N PHE A 108 32.01 -38.73 2.11
CA PHE A 108 30.73 -38.64 1.42
C PHE A 108 29.65 -39.37 2.22
N GLU A 109 28.53 -38.68 2.45
CA GLU A 109 27.30 -39.21 3.00
C GLU A 109 26.14 -38.76 2.10
N LYS A 110 24.98 -39.43 2.16
CA LYS A 110 23.81 -39.01 1.36
C LYS A 110 23.41 -37.58 1.77
N GLY A 111 23.49 -36.62 0.84
CA GLY A 111 23.13 -35.21 1.05
C GLY A 111 24.20 -34.37 1.74
N LYS A 112 25.38 -34.95 1.98
CA LYS A 112 26.41 -34.33 2.83
C LYS A 112 27.82 -34.71 2.39
N VAL A 113 28.72 -33.73 2.33
CA VAL A 113 30.17 -33.96 2.19
C VAL A 113 30.88 -33.25 3.33
N THR A 114 31.55 -34.01 4.19
CA THR A 114 32.41 -33.45 5.23
C THR A 114 33.81 -33.30 4.68
N PHE A 115 34.41 -32.13 4.82
CA PHE A 115 35.75 -31.86 4.32
C PHE A 115 36.61 -31.12 5.35
N SER A 116 37.90 -31.41 5.33
CA SER A 116 38.91 -30.77 6.17
C SER A 116 40.22 -30.70 5.40
N ILE A 117 40.89 -29.54 5.43
CA ILE A 117 42.22 -29.36 4.85
C ILE A 117 43.08 -28.42 5.69
N MET A 118 44.38 -28.74 5.77
CA MET A 118 45.42 -27.87 6.30
C MET A 118 46.43 -27.50 5.19
N ASP A 119 46.21 -26.35 4.56
CA ASP A 119 47.04 -25.82 3.48
C ASP A 119 47.96 -24.70 4.00
N GLY A 120 49.19 -24.68 3.52
CA GLY A 120 50.35 -23.97 4.04
C GLY A 120 50.40 -22.50 3.70
N ASN A 121 49.34 -21.73 4.04
CA ASN A 121 49.29 -20.25 4.13
C ASN A 121 48.51 -19.55 2.98
N ILE A 122 47.18 -19.57 2.99
CA ILE A 122 46.32 -18.84 2.05
C ILE A 122 46.28 -17.35 2.41
N THR A 123 46.97 -16.52 1.65
CA THR A 123 47.10 -15.07 1.93
C THR A 123 46.15 -14.19 1.11
N LYS A 124 45.66 -14.69 -0.03
CA LYS A 124 44.82 -13.98 -1.01
C LYS A 124 43.55 -14.76 -1.36
N PRO A 125 42.50 -14.10 -1.91
CA PRO A 125 41.29 -14.79 -2.33
C PRO A 125 41.56 -15.97 -3.26
N THR A 126 41.05 -17.15 -2.91
CA THR A 126 41.47 -18.44 -3.51
C THR A 126 40.29 -19.41 -3.56
N THR A 127 40.12 -20.11 -4.67
CA THR A 127 39.24 -21.28 -4.74
C THR A 127 39.92 -22.46 -4.06
N ILE A 128 39.36 -22.91 -2.93
CA ILE A 128 39.99 -23.93 -2.08
C ILE A 128 39.63 -25.36 -2.50
N ALA A 129 38.43 -25.55 -3.04
CA ALA A 129 37.92 -26.87 -3.39
C ALA A 129 36.84 -26.76 -4.47
N ARG A 130 36.58 -27.89 -5.11
CA ARG A 130 35.56 -28.08 -6.14
C ARG A 130 34.79 -29.36 -5.86
N ALA A 131 33.49 -29.22 -5.67
CA ALA A 131 32.56 -30.35 -5.63
C ALA A 131 31.99 -30.60 -7.04
N THR A 132 31.91 -31.85 -7.46
CA THR A 132 31.22 -32.25 -8.69
C THR A 132 29.90 -32.93 -8.32
N PHE A 133 28.82 -32.45 -8.92
CA PHE A 133 27.48 -32.98 -8.72
C PHE A 133 26.97 -33.60 -10.01
N LYS A 134 26.25 -34.71 -9.90
CA LYS A 134 25.39 -35.27 -10.93
C LYS A 134 23.94 -34.95 -10.57
N ALA A 135 23.18 -34.39 -11.51
CA ALA A 135 21.73 -34.22 -11.37
C ALA A 135 21.04 -35.59 -11.52
N ILE A 136 20.25 -36.00 -10.54
CA ILE A 136 19.64 -37.34 -10.50
C ILE A 136 18.11 -37.31 -10.63
N ASP A 137 17.45 -36.23 -10.25
CA ASP A 137 16.01 -36.05 -10.43
C ASP A 137 15.63 -34.57 -10.56
N ILE A 138 14.42 -34.30 -11.03
CA ILE A 138 13.84 -32.95 -11.15
C ILE A 138 13.70 -32.32 -9.76
N GLY A 139 14.03 -31.03 -9.67
CA GLY A 139 13.84 -30.26 -8.45
C GLY A 139 14.90 -29.20 -8.24
N LYS A 140 14.85 -28.61 -7.05
CA LYS A 140 15.77 -27.56 -6.60
C LYS A 140 16.60 -28.07 -5.43
N SER A 141 17.89 -27.76 -5.51
CA SER A 141 18.83 -27.99 -4.42
C SER A 141 19.49 -26.67 -4.05
N GLU A 142 19.28 -26.23 -2.81
CA GLU A 142 20.17 -25.26 -2.19
C GLU A 142 21.41 -26.00 -1.65
N ILE A 143 22.56 -25.65 -2.21
CA ILE A 143 23.86 -26.16 -1.82
C ILE A 143 24.43 -25.16 -0.84
N MET A 144 24.71 -25.59 0.39
CA MET A 144 25.12 -24.71 1.48
C MET A 144 26.29 -25.27 2.27
N LEU A 145 27.03 -24.38 2.94
CA LEU A 145 28.08 -24.74 3.88
C LEU A 145 27.55 -24.61 5.31
N SER A 146 27.83 -25.61 6.14
CA SER A 146 27.53 -25.65 7.57
C SER A 146 28.77 -26.08 8.36
N ASP A 147 28.77 -25.81 9.67
CA ASP A 147 29.87 -26.15 10.59
C ASP A 147 31.27 -25.72 10.11
N VAL A 148 31.33 -24.60 9.38
CA VAL A 148 32.58 -24.05 8.84
C VAL A 148 33.46 -23.52 9.96
N LYS A 149 34.71 -23.99 9.99
CA LYS A 149 35.77 -23.47 10.87
C LYS A 149 36.97 -23.13 10.02
N VAL A 150 37.47 -21.90 10.18
CA VAL A 150 38.70 -21.45 9.53
C VAL A 150 39.67 -21.01 10.61
N SER A 151 40.94 -21.44 10.52
CA SER A 151 42.02 -21.03 11.43
C SER A 151 43.16 -20.38 10.66
N ASP A 152 43.89 -19.48 11.31
CA ASP A 152 45.12 -18.91 10.76
C ASP A 152 46.34 -19.82 10.94
N ALA A 153 47.49 -19.37 10.43
CA ALA A 153 48.75 -20.11 10.49
C ALA A 153 49.23 -20.47 11.91
N ASN A 154 48.76 -19.76 12.94
CA ASN A 154 49.10 -20.02 14.33
C ASN A 154 48.03 -20.86 15.06
N GLY A 155 47.00 -21.32 14.34
CA GLY A 155 45.90 -22.13 14.89
C GLY A 155 44.78 -21.30 15.55
N TYR A 156 44.80 -19.96 15.45
CA TYR A 156 43.69 -19.15 15.97
C TYR A 156 42.54 -19.12 14.98
N LYS A 157 41.32 -19.42 15.45
CA LYS A 157 40.12 -19.38 14.62
C LYS A 157 39.78 -17.95 14.15
N PHE A 158 39.20 -17.86 12.95
CA PHE A 158 38.43 -16.70 12.52
C PHE A 158 37.05 -16.79 13.20
N ASN A 159 36.65 -15.77 13.93
CA ASN A 159 35.40 -15.74 14.68
C ASN A 159 34.21 -15.27 13.81
N SER A 160 34.50 -14.59 12.71
CA SER A 160 33.52 -14.05 11.78
C SER A 160 33.76 -14.62 10.37
N VAL A 161 33.07 -15.72 10.06
CA VAL A 161 33.08 -16.38 8.75
C VAL A 161 31.68 -16.32 8.16
N VAL A 162 31.53 -15.63 7.04
CA VAL A 162 30.28 -15.54 6.28
C VAL A 162 30.27 -16.67 5.26
N VAL A 163 29.16 -17.39 5.14
CA VAL A 163 28.96 -18.44 4.14
C VAL A 163 27.84 -18.03 3.20
N ASN A 164 28.05 -18.20 1.89
CA ASN A 164 27.05 -17.92 0.86
C ASN A 164 26.73 -19.20 0.09
N SER A 165 25.44 -19.52 -0.02
CA SER A 165 24.92 -20.71 -0.70
C SER A 165 24.89 -20.54 -2.22
N ALA A 166 24.76 -21.66 -2.92
CA ALA A 166 24.44 -21.72 -4.35
C ALA A 166 23.13 -22.48 -4.54
N VAL A 167 22.34 -22.10 -5.54
CA VAL A 167 21.09 -22.81 -5.87
C VAL A 167 21.20 -23.35 -7.29
N THR A 168 20.86 -24.62 -7.45
CA THR A 168 20.77 -25.26 -8.77
C THR A 168 19.40 -25.91 -8.92
N LYS A 169 18.79 -25.70 -10.10
CA LYS A 169 17.55 -26.37 -10.53
C LYS A 169 17.88 -27.44 -11.57
N VAL A 170 17.18 -28.57 -11.48
CA VAL A 170 17.21 -29.63 -12.49
C VAL A 170 15.95 -29.50 -13.33
N GLU A 171 16.11 -29.36 -14.65
CA GLU A 171 15.04 -29.02 -15.59
C GLU A 171 13.81 -29.94 -15.52
N GLY A 172 12.64 -29.33 -15.31
CA GLY A 172 11.34 -29.95 -15.14
C GLY A 172 10.19 -28.97 -15.38
N PRO A 173 8.92 -29.41 -15.23
CA PRO A 173 7.82 -28.45 -15.11
C PRO A 173 7.91 -27.67 -13.79
N ASN A 174 7.27 -26.50 -13.69
CA ASN A 174 7.18 -25.76 -12.43
C ASN A 174 5.86 -25.00 -12.34
N ILE A 175 5.02 -25.33 -11.37
CA ILE A 175 3.67 -24.78 -11.20
C ILE A 175 3.73 -23.63 -10.21
N ASN A 176 3.68 -22.41 -10.75
CA ASN A 176 3.54 -21.20 -9.94
C ASN A 176 2.07 -20.79 -9.81
N VAL A 177 1.64 -20.42 -8.60
CA VAL A 177 0.28 -19.95 -8.33
C VAL A 177 0.25 -18.49 -7.89
N GLN A 178 -0.70 -17.73 -8.43
CA GLN A 178 -0.99 -16.35 -8.03
C GLN A 178 -2.49 -16.15 -7.77
N VAL A 179 -2.84 -15.29 -6.81
CA VAL A 179 -4.23 -15.10 -6.36
C VAL A 179 -4.63 -13.63 -6.32
N THR A 180 -5.72 -13.32 -7.03
CA THR A 180 -6.41 -12.03 -7.02
C THR A 180 -7.78 -12.18 -6.38
N VAL A 181 -8.07 -11.33 -5.40
CA VAL A 181 -9.34 -11.32 -4.63
C VAL A 181 -9.51 -9.94 -4.02
N ASN A 182 -10.75 -9.46 -3.91
CA ASN A 182 -11.03 -8.16 -3.29
C ASN A 182 -10.76 -8.21 -1.79
N ASP A 183 -10.03 -7.22 -1.29
CA ASP A 183 -9.76 -7.00 0.13
C ASP A 183 -9.91 -5.48 0.42
N PRO A 184 -10.89 -5.06 1.25
CA PRO A 184 -11.79 -5.91 2.03
C PRO A 184 -12.91 -6.57 1.20
N ALA A 185 -13.32 -7.76 1.64
CA ALA A 185 -14.52 -8.44 1.15
C ALA A 185 -15.78 -7.86 1.80
N ILE A 186 -16.92 -7.93 1.11
CA ILE A 186 -18.19 -7.40 1.63
C ILE A 186 -19.06 -8.54 2.15
N TYR A 187 -19.53 -8.40 3.39
CA TYR A 187 -20.42 -9.34 4.06
C TYR A 187 -21.65 -9.69 3.22
N ARG A 188 -21.95 -10.99 3.07
CA ARG A 188 -23.08 -11.53 2.28
C ARG A 188 -23.10 -11.16 0.79
N ILE A 189 -21.98 -10.69 0.24
CA ILE A 189 -21.83 -10.45 -1.20
C ILE A 189 -20.75 -11.39 -1.75
N ASN A 190 -21.04 -12.05 -2.87
CA ASN A 190 -20.07 -12.93 -3.52
C ASN A 190 -18.76 -12.19 -3.83
N ASN A 191 -17.65 -12.74 -3.34
CA ASN A 191 -16.30 -12.29 -3.57
C ASN A 191 -15.56 -13.35 -4.40
N SER A 192 -15.36 -13.03 -5.67
CA SER A 192 -14.68 -13.91 -6.63
C SER A 192 -13.18 -13.99 -6.31
N ILE A 193 -12.67 -15.21 -6.18
CA ILE A 193 -11.24 -15.51 -6.01
C ILE A 193 -10.72 -16.02 -7.36
N THR A 194 -9.91 -15.23 -8.03
CA THR A 194 -9.29 -15.59 -9.31
C THR A 194 -7.87 -16.09 -9.05
N VAL A 195 -7.60 -17.30 -9.50
CA VAL A 195 -6.31 -17.97 -9.38
C VAL A 195 -5.69 -18.09 -10.76
N THR A 196 -4.46 -17.61 -10.91
CA THR A 196 -3.65 -17.80 -12.12
C THR A 196 -2.60 -18.86 -11.81
N VAL A 197 -2.61 -19.95 -12.57
CA VAL A 197 -1.65 -21.04 -12.49
C VAL A 197 -0.76 -20.97 -13.73
N THR A 198 0.55 -20.94 -13.54
CA THR A 198 1.53 -20.79 -14.63
C THR A 198 2.55 -21.91 -14.57
N ASN A 199 2.85 -22.54 -15.70
CA ASN A 199 4.02 -23.40 -15.80
C ASN A 199 5.24 -22.54 -16.18
N ASN A 200 6.02 -22.09 -15.20
CA ASN A 200 7.24 -21.31 -15.44
C ASN A 200 8.52 -22.18 -15.43
N GLY A 201 8.37 -23.50 -15.52
CA GLY A 201 9.48 -24.45 -15.67
C GLY A 201 9.87 -24.69 -17.13
N HIS A 202 10.84 -25.57 -17.33
CA HIS A 202 11.45 -25.85 -18.65
C HIS A 202 10.85 -27.05 -19.38
N LYS A 203 9.86 -27.75 -18.81
CA LYS A 203 9.14 -28.87 -19.45
C LYS A 203 7.62 -28.72 -19.38
N ASP A 204 6.95 -29.31 -20.36
CA ASP A 204 5.48 -29.33 -20.44
C ASP A 204 4.87 -30.26 -19.37
N ILE A 205 3.72 -29.87 -18.83
CA ILE A 205 2.85 -30.71 -18.00
C ILE A 205 1.81 -31.36 -18.92
N THR A 206 1.86 -32.68 -19.03
CA THR A 206 0.96 -33.46 -19.92
C THR A 206 -0.11 -34.26 -19.18
N ILE A 207 0.01 -34.37 -17.86
CA ILE A 207 -0.95 -35.04 -16.99
C ILE A 207 -1.82 -34.03 -16.23
N PRO A 208 -3.08 -34.37 -15.93
CA PRO A 208 -3.96 -33.47 -15.19
C PRO A 208 -3.55 -33.35 -13.72
N PHE A 209 -3.77 -32.17 -13.14
CA PHE A 209 -3.59 -31.89 -11.72
C PHE A 209 -4.66 -30.94 -11.19
N ASP A 210 -4.89 -30.98 -9.87
CA ASP A 210 -5.96 -30.19 -9.23
C ASP A 210 -5.43 -28.92 -8.57
N VAL A 211 -6.23 -27.86 -8.65
CA VAL A 211 -6.11 -26.63 -7.89
C VAL A 211 -7.21 -26.61 -6.84
N ARG A 212 -6.85 -26.57 -5.56
CA ARG A 212 -7.80 -26.58 -4.44
C ARG A 212 -7.78 -25.23 -3.72
N ALA A 213 -8.97 -24.76 -3.35
CA ALA A 213 -9.15 -23.54 -2.59
C ALA A 213 -9.74 -23.85 -1.21
N TYR A 214 -9.18 -23.22 -0.17
CA TYR A 214 -9.63 -23.35 1.21
C TYR A 214 -9.87 -21.99 1.84
N ILE A 215 -10.88 -21.91 2.69
CA ILE A 215 -11.20 -20.74 3.52
C ILE A 215 -11.13 -21.18 4.99
N ASN A 216 -10.19 -20.64 5.77
CA ASN A 216 -9.96 -21.03 7.18
C ASN A 216 -9.86 -22.55 7.39
N SER A 217 -9.17 -23.24 6.49
CA SER A 217 -9.01 -24.70 6.45
C SER A 217 -10.22 -25.52 5.98
N GLU A 218 -11.35 -24.90 5.67
CA GLU A 218 -12.49 -25.58 5.03
C GLU A 218 -12.34 -25.52 3.50
N GLU A 219 -12.54 -26.65 2.82
CA GLU A 219 -12.46 -26.70 1.35
C GLU A 219 -13.62 -25.93 0.73
N LEU A 220 -13.29 -24.91 -0.07
CA LEU A 220 -14.26 -24.15 -0.86
C LEU A 220 -14.61 -24.90 -2.15
N GLY A 221 -13.63 -25.56 -2.76
CA GLY A 221 -13.78 -26.35 -3.96
C GLY A 221 -12.45 -26.61 -4.66
N ASN A 222 -12.53 -27.31 -5.79
CA ASN A 222 -11.38 -27.63 -6.63
C ASN A 222 -11.67 -27.36 -8.12
N ALA A 223 -10.60 -27.29 -8.91
CA ALA A 223 -10.63 -27.20 -10.36
C ALA A 223 -9.45 -28.00 -10.94
N THR A 224 -9.71 -28.79 -11.99
CA THR A 224 -8.67 -29.61 -12.63
C THR A 224 -8.09 -28.88 -13.85
N ILE A 225 -6.76 -28.82 -13.92
CA ILE A 225 -6.01 -28.37 -15.10
C ILE A 225 -5.55 -29.61 -15.85
N GLY A 226 -6.00 -29.77 -17.10
CA GLY A 226 -5.69 -30.98 -17.89
C GLY A 226 -4.24 -31.10 -18.35
N SER A 227 -3.61 -29.99 -18.71
CA SER A 227 -2.22 -29.88 -19.17
C SER A 227 -1.79 -28.42 -19.15
N LEU A 228 -0.49 -28.15 -19.15
CA LEU A 228 0.06 -26.79 -19.17
C LEU A 228 1.46 -26.80 -19.80
N LYS A 229 1.61 -26.18 -20.97
CA LYS A 229 2.92 -26.09 -21.65
C LYS A 229 3.87 -25.16 -20.90
N SER A 230 5.18 -25.33 -21.10
CA SER A 230 6.17 -24.38 -20.57
C SER A 230 5.85 -22.95 -21.02
N GLY A 231 5.80 -22.02 -20.06
CA GLY A 231 5.42 -20.62 -20.24
C GLY A 231 3.91 -20.34 -20.33
N GLU A 232 3.05 -21.37 -20.31
CA GLU A 232 1.59 -21.22 -20.38
C GLU A 232 0.99 -20.89 -19.00
N SER A 233 -0.07 -20.08 -19.00
CA SER A 233 -0.88 -19.80 -17.82
C SER A 233 -2.35 -20.13 -18.07
N LYS A 234 -3.04 -20.63 -17.04
CA LYS A 234 -4.50 -20.82 -17.00
C LYS A 234 -5.09 -20.16 -15.77
N THR A 235 -6.32 -19.67 -15.92
CA THR A 235 -7.06 -19.04 -14.82
C THR A 235 -8.24 -19.91 -14.39
N VAL A 236 -8.42 -20.03 -13.07
CA VAL A 236 -9.59 -20.67 -12.45
C VAL A 236 -10.21 -19.70 -11.45
N THR A 237 -11.52 -19.79 -11.24
CA THR A 237 -12.25 -18.85 -10.37
C THR A 237 -13.11 -19.61 -9.39
N PHE A 238 -13.02 -19.24 -8.11
CA PHE A 238 -13.85 -19.75 -7.03
C PHE A 238 -14.76 -18.63 -6.49
N ASN A 239 -16.04 -18.94 -6.29
CA ASN A 239 -17.00 -18.01 -5.72
C ASN A 239 -17.07 -18.21 -4.21
N TRP A 240 -16.86 -17.15 -3.44
CA TRP A 240 -16.90 -17.19 -1.99
C TRP A 240 -17.75 -16.05 -1.43
N THR A 241 -18.81 -16.38 -0.71
CA THR A 241 -19.65 -15.39 0.00
C THR A 241 -19.35 -15.44 1.50
N PRO A 242 -18.72 -14.40 2.09
CA PRO A 242 -18.42 -14.39 3.51
C PRO A 242 -19.69 -14.27 4.36
N THR A 243 -19.77 -15.07 5.41
CA THR A 243 -20.95 -15.21 6.29
C THR A 243 -20.76 -14.60 7.68
N GLU A 244 -19.58 -14.07 7.98
CA GLU A 244 -19.25 -13.43 9.28
C GLU A 244 -18.29 -12.24 9.08
N LEU A 245 -18.38 -11.25 9.99
CA LEU A 245 -17.49 -10.09 10.04
C LEU A 245 -16.17 -10.41 10.75
N ARG A 246 -15.28 -11.12 10.07
CA ARG A 246 -13.95 -11.48 10.59
C ARG A 246 -12.88 -11.43 9.51
N LYS A 247 -11.64 -11.73 9.88
CA LYS A 247 -10.56 -12.03 8.93
C LYS A 247 -10.64 -13.50 8.51
N TYR A 248 -10.44 -13.75 7.23
CA TYR A 248 -10.37 -15.10 6.66
C TYR A 248 -9.00 -15.32 6.03
N THR A 249 -8.49 -16.54 6.15
CA THR A 249 -7.29 -17.03 5.50
C THR A 249 -7.71 -17.88 4.30
N ILE A 250 -7.37 -17.39 3.11
CA ILE A 250 -7.55 -18.09 1.84
C ILE A 250 -6.25 -18.84 1.55
N VAL A 251 -6.35 -20.14 1.32
CA VAL A 251 -5.21 -20.98 0.91
C VAL A 251 -5.54 -21.60 -0.43
N ILE A 252 -4.67 -21.37 -1.42
CA ILE A 252 -4.74 -22.01 -2.72
C ILE A 252 -3.54 -22.94 -2.86
N ILE A 253 -3.77 -24.16 -3.30
CA ILE A 253 -2.74 -25.18 -3.54
C ILE A 253 -2.99 -25.78 -4.92
N ALA A 254 -2.04 -25.63 -5.83
CA ALA A 254 -2.00 -26.40 -7.06
C ALA A 254 -1.20 -27.69 -6.85
N ASP A 255 -1.57 -28.74 -7.58
CA ASP A 255 -1.01 -30.08 -7.44
C ASP A 255 -0.96 -30.58 -5.98
N SER A 256 -2.07 -30.42 -5.26
CA SER A 256 -2.17 -30.83 -3.85
C SER A 256 -1.85 -32.30 -3.56
N SER A 257 -1.82 -33.16 -4.59
CA SER A 257 -1.45 -34.57 -4.49
C SER A 257 0.03 -34.83 -4.77
N ASN A 258 0.81 -33.78 -5.08
CA ASN A 258 2.23 -33.85 -5.44
C ASN A 258 2.49 -34.95 -6.49
N SER A 259 1.71 -34.89 -7.58
CA SER A 259 1.73 -35.88 -8.65
C SER A 259 2.66 -35.47 -9.80
N ILE A 260 2.99 -34.19 -9.90
CA ILE A 260 3.92 -33.63 -10.87
C ILE A 260 5.21 -33.32 -10.12
N LYS A 261 6.34 -33.84 -10.61
CA LYS A 261 7.65 -33.45 -10.09
C LYS A 261 8.03 -32.09 -10.61
N GLU A 262 8.20 -31.14 -9.71
CA GLU A 262 8.40 -29.73 -10.05
C GLU A 262 9.85 -29.27 -9.83
N GLU A 263 10.27 -28.23 -10.55
CA GLU A 263 11.57 -27.60 -10.29
C GLU A 263 11.61 -26.93 -8.90
N ASP A 264 10.47 -26.51 -8.34
CA ASP A 264 10.32 -25.79 -7.07
C ASP A 264 8.96 -26.13 -6.44
N GLU A 265 8.93 -27.11 -5.53
CA GLU A 265 7.71 -27.58 -4.87
C GLU A 265 7.07 -26.57 -3.90
N ASP A 266 7.71 -25.43 -3.68
CA ASP A 266 7.29 -24.43 -2.69
C ASP A 266 6.40 -23.31 -3.29
N ASP A 267 6.35 -23.16 -4.62
CA ASP A 267 5.67 -22.04 -5.30
C ASP A 267 4.30 -22.36 -5.92
N ASN A 268 3.84 -23.60 -5.71
CA ASN A 268 2.49 -24.08 -6.05
C ASN A 268 1.43 -23.75 -4.96
N LYS A 269 1.81 -23.03 -3.90
CA LYS A 269 0.93 -22.67 -2.77
C LYS A 269 0.93 -21.17 -2.47
N VAL A 270 -0.28 -20.62 -2.29
CA VAL A 270 -0.49 -19.22 -1.86
C VAL A 270 -1.36 -19.16 -0.62
N VAL A 271 -0.96 -18.32 0.34
CA VAL A 271 -1.74 -17.98 1.53
C VAL A 271 -2.02 -16.48 1.55
N LYS A 272 -3.29 -16.08 1.60
CA LYS A 272 -3.72 -14.67 1.64
C LYS A 272 -4.75 -14.45 2.75
N THR A 273 -4.61 -13.34 3.48
CA THR A 273 -5.61 -12.96 4.50
C THR A 273 -6.50 -11.85 3.94
N VAL A 274 -7.81 -11.97 4.12
CA VAL A 274 -8.82 -10.99 3.66
C VAL A 274 -9.70 -10.56 4.82
N LYS A 275 -9.96 -9.25 4.96
CA LYS A 275 -10.86 -8.72 5.99
C LYS A 275 -12.28 -8.57 5.42
N VAL A 276 -13.29 -9.06 6.15
CA VAL A 276 -14.71 -8.84 5.80
C VAL A 276 -15.25 -7.61 6.51
N VAL A 277 -15.95 -6.76 5.77
CA VAL A 277 -16.66 -5.58 6.29
C VAL A 277 -18.09 -5.56 5.79
N GLU A 278 -18.99 -4.90 6.51
CA GLU A 278 -20.34 -4.60 6.00
C GLU A 278 -20.42 -3.12 5.63
N ILE A 279 -21.14 -2.82 4.54
CA ILE A 279 -21.47 -1.45 4.14
C ILE A 279 -22.67 -1.01 4.98
N PRO A 280 -22.59 0.08 5.76
CA PRO A 280 -23.72 0.58 6.53
C PRO A 280 -24.87 0.98 5.62
N VAL A 281 -26.09 0.59 5.99
CA VAL A 281 -27.32 1.01 5.32
C VAL A 281 -28.05 2.02 6.20
N PHE A 282 -28.77 2.97 5.59
CA PHE A 282 -29.46 4.01 6.33
C PHE A 282 -30.96 3.83 6.21
N ILE A 283 -31.69 4.10 7.30
CA ILE A 283 -33.12 4.30 7.29
C ILE A 283 -33.42 5.69 7.82
N LYS A 284 -34.23 6.46 7.09
CA LYS A 284 -34.57 7.83 7.40
C LYS A 284 -36.08 7.98 7.47
N MET A 285 -36.58 8.33 8.65
CA MET A 285 -37.96 8.76 8.84
C MET A 285 -37.99 10.27 8.96
N TYR A 286 -38.75 10.97 8.12
CA TYR A 286 -38.83 12.42 8.14
C TYR A 286 -40.24 12.92 7.85
N LYS A 287 -40.52 14.16 8.27
CA LYS A 287 -41.77 14.85 8.01
C LYS A 287 -41.80 15.32 6.55
N ALA A 288 -42.68 14.74 5.74
CA ALA A 288 -42.86 15.13 4.34
C ALA A 288 -43.88 16.27 4.18
N LEU A 289 -44.94 16.28 4.98
CA LEU A 289 -45.98 17.32 4.98
C LEU A 289 -46.53 17.54 6.39
N GLU A 290 -46.92 18.78 6.70
CA GLU A 290 -47.65 19.14 7.92
C GLU A 290 -48.79 20.10 7.56
N ASN A 291 -50.02 19.62 7.74
CA ASN A 291 -51.24 20.37 7.43
C ASN A 291 -52.09 20.48 8.70
N GLY A 292 -51.98 21.61 9.39
CA GLY A 292 -52.67 21.82 10.67
C GLY A 292 -52.25 20.79 11.71
N ASN A 293 -53.18 19.93 12.13
CA ASN A 293 -52.92 18.87 13.12
C ASN A 293 -52.56 17.52 12.51
N SER A 294 -52.19 17.45 11.23
CA SER A 294 -51.83 16.20 10.55
C SER A 294 -50.42 16.25 10.00
N ILE A 295 -49.66 15.17 10.19
CA ILE A 295 -48.30 14.97 9.68
C ILE A 295 -48.30 13.77 8.76
N THR A 296 -47.77 13.94 7.56
CA THR A 296 -47.39 12.83 6.68
C THR A 296 -45.89 12.61 6.80
N ALA A 297 -45.51 11.44 7.29
CA ALA A 297 -44.14 11.00 7.46
C ALA A 297 -43.75 10.01 6.37
N LYS A 298 -42.54 10.13 5.83
CA LYS A 298 -41.97 9.16 4.89
C LYS A 298 -40.83 8.41 5.55
N ILE A 299 -40.70 7.13 5.22
CA ILE A 299 -39.60 6.27 5.61
C ILE A 299 -38.86 5.83 4.36
N GLU A 300 -37.58 6.20 4.28
CA GLU A 300 -36.70 5.84 3.17
C GLU A 300 -35.57 4.96 3.67
N VAL A 301 -35.18 3.97 2.88
CA VAL A 301 -33.97 3.18 3.06
C VAL A 301 -32.98 3.55 1.96
N GLY A 302 -31.71 3.66 2.31
CA GLY A 302 -30.66 4.07 1.38
C GLY A 302 -29.35 3.32 1.56
N ASN A 303 -28.51 3.45 0.53
CA ASN A 303 -27.20 2.80 0.41
C ASN A 303 -27.27 1.25 0.32
N ILE A 304 -28.33 0.71 -0.30
CA ILE A 304 -28.46 -0.73 -0.52
C ILE A 304 -27.64 -1.15 -1.74
N ASN A 305 -26.77 -2.15 -1.55
CA ASN A 305 -25.96 -2.71 -2.61
C ASN A 305 -26.80 -3.52 -3.59
N GLU A 306 -26.60 -3.33 -4.90
CA GLU A 306 -27.34 -4.04 -5.96
C GLU A 306 -27.24 -5.58 -5.87
N LYS A 307 -26.11 -6.09 -5.35
CA LYS A 307 -25.88 -7.54 -5.16
C LYS A 307 -26.49 -8.08 -3.87
N ARG A 308 -27.09 -7.23 -3.03
CA ARG A 308 -27.74 -7.60 -1.77
C ARG A 308 -29.02 -6.76 -1.57
N PRO A 309 -30.06 -7.01 -2.39
CA PRO A 309 -31.34 -6.31 -2.28
C PRO A 309 -32.02 -6.56 -0.94
N VAL A 310 -32.81 -5.59 -0.47
CA VAL A 310 -33.63 -5.74 0.75
C VAL A 310 -34.83 -6.62 0.42
N GLY A 311 -35.05 -7.65 1.25
CA GLY A 311 -36.14 -8.62 1.17
C GLY A 311 -37.27 -8.42 2.19
N GLY A 312 -36.97 -7.76 3.31
CA GLY A 312 -37.95 -7.47 4.35
C GLY A 312 -37.44 -6.52 5.43
N TYR A 313 -38.37 -5.95 6.19
CA TYR A 313 -38.13 -4.96 7.23
C TYR A 313 -39.08 -5.12 8.42
N ASP A 314 -38.59 -4.83 9.62
CA ASP A 314 -39.38 -4.65 10.84
C ASP A 314 -38.99 -3.32 11.51
N LEU A 315 -39.98 -2.47 11.78
CA LEU A 315 -39.82 -1.14 12.35
C LEU A 315 -40.58 -1.05 13.67
N LYS A 316 -39.90 -0.54 14.71
CA LYS A 316 -40.50 -0.19 16.00
C LYS A 316 -40.37 1.31 16.24
N ILE A 317 -41.48 2.03 16.17
CA ILE A 317 -41.54 3.49 16.25
C ILE A 317 -42.24 3.91 17.54
N LEU A 318 -41.52 4.54 18.46
CA LEU A 318 -42.07 5.12 19.68
C LEU A 318 -42.72 6.47 19.37
N LEU A 319 -43.96 6.64 19.80
CA LEU A 319 -44.78 7.82 19.55
C LEU A 319 -44.96 8.61 20.85
N LYS A 320 -44.88 9.93 20.74
CA LYS A 320 -45.22 10.87 21.80
C LYS A 320 -46.15 11.93 21.24
N ASN A 321 -47.34 12.03 21.83
CA ASN A 321 -48.38 12.98 21.44
C ASN A 321 -48.76 12.92 19.95
N LEU A 322 -48.61 11.74 19.33
CA LEU A 322 -49.04 11.42 17.96
C LEU A 322 -49.96 10.19 18.00
N THR A 323 -51.03 10.22 17.21
CA THR A 323 -51.88 9.04 16.96
C THR A 323 -51.77 8.62 15.50
N VAL A 324 -51.59 7.33 15.23
CA VAL A 324 -51.48 6.80 13.87
C VAL A 324 -52.87 6.79 13.21
N VAL A 325 -52.96 7.35 12.02
CA VAL A 325 -54.19 7.39 11.20
C VAL A 325 -54.13 6.31 10.13
N ASP A 326 -53.02 6.24 9.41
CA ASP A 326 -52.82 5.30 8.30
C ASP A 326 -51.33 4.98 8.12
N VAL A 327 -51.03 3.79 7.62
CA VAL A 327 -49.68 3.34 7.27
C VAL A 327 -49.75 2.60 5.94
N LYS A 328 -49.04 3.13 4.94
CA LYS A 328 -48.84 2.48 3.64
C LYS A 328 -47.39 2.06 3.55
N ALA A 329 -47.13 0.75 3.46
CA ALA A 329 -45.78 0.24 3.42
C ALA A 329 -45.62 -0.79 2.29
N VAL A 330 -44.44 -0.80 1.66
CA VAL A 330 -44.14 -1.58 0.46
C VAL A 330 -44.06 -3.08 0.76
N GLY A 331 -44.46 -3.91 -0.21
CA GLY A 331 -44.49 -5.36 -0.07
C GLY A 331 -45.74 -5.88 0.61
N ILE A 332 -45.69 -7.14 1.08
CA ILE A 332 -46.74 -7.70 1.92
C ILE A 332 -46.49 -7.18 3.33
N SER A 333 -47.25 -6.17 3.72
CA SER A 333 -47.02 -5.41 4.96
C SER A 333 -48.16 -5.54 5.95
N ASN A 334 -47.82 -5.37 7.23
CA ASN A 334 -48.76 -5.32 8.34
C ASN A 334 -48.28 -4.28 9.35
N TRP A 335 -49.21 -3.67 10.09
CA TRP A 335 -48.88 -2.72 11.13
C TRP A 335 -49.85 -2.79 12.31
N SER A 336 -49.38 -2.40 13.48
CA SER A 336 -50.19 -2.34 14.70
C SER A 336 -49.68 -1.28 15.66
N VAL A 337 -50.56 -0.78 16.53
CA VAL A 337 -50.18 0.19 17.57
C VAL A 337 -50.48 -0.41 18.93
N SER A 338 -49.48 -0.40 19.82
CA SER A 338 -49.62 -0.84 21.21
C SER A 338 -48.72 0.01 22.11
N ASN A 339 -49.25 0.45 23.26
CA ASN A 339 -48.50 1.24 24.25
C ASN A 339 -47.70 2.40 23.64
N ASN A 340 -48.37 3.25 22.84
CA ASN A 340 -47.75 4.36 22.10
C ASN A 340 -46.58 3.95 21.20
N THR A 341 -46.51 2.69 20.78
CA THR A 341 -45.50 2.18 19.85
C THR A 341 -46.19 1.66 18.61
N LEU A 342 -45.78 2.16 17.45
CA LEU A 342 -46.18 1.66 16.14
C LEU A 342 -45.18 0.58 15.70
N PHE A 343 -45.70 -0.59 15.36
CA PHE A 343 -44.95 -1.67 14.72
C PHE A 343 -45.35 -1.74 13.26
N VAL A 344 -44.37 -1.74 12.35
CA VAL A 344 -44.58 -1.91 10.91
C VAL A 344 -43.65 -3.01 10.44
N SER A 345 -44.19 -4.04 9.78
CA SER A 345 -43.41 -5.13 9.21
C SER A 345 -43.79 -5.32 7.75
N GLY A 346 -42.83 -5.61 6.89
CA GLY A 346 -43.10 -5.97 5.50
C GLY A 346 -42.05 -6.91 4.93
N TYR A 347 -42.46 -7.73 3.97
CA TYR A 347 -41.60 -8.72 3.31
C TYR A 347 -42.02 -8.91 1.84
N ASN A 348 -41.26 -9.74 1.13
CA ASN A 348 -41.45 -10.02 -0.29
C ASN A 348 -41.21 -8.77 -1.17
N ILE A 349 -40.14 -8.05 -0.86
CA ILE A 349 -39.61 -6.93 -1.64
C ILE A 349 -38.25 -7.31 -2.24
N SER A 350 -37.77 -6.56 -3.23
CA SER A 350 -36.46 -6.76 -3.84
C SER A 350 -35.86 -5.42 -4.27
N GLU A 351 -35.81 -4.49 -3.33
CA GLU A 351 -35.42 -3.12 -3.59
C GLU A 351 -33.90 -2.92 -3.45
N ILE A 352 -33.34 -2.03 -4.27
CA ILE A 352 -31.91 -1.70 -4.35
C ILE A 352 -31.70 -0.18 -4.28
N GLY A 353 -30.47 0.26 -4.01
CA GLY A 353 -30.15 1.69 -3.96
C GLY A 353 -30.89 2.41 -2.84
N ASN A 354 -31.60 3.48 -3.21
CA ASN A 354 -32.43 4.28 -2.29
C ASN A 354 -33.90 4.11 -2.69
N PHE A 355 -34.76 3.78 -1.73
CA PHE A 355 -36.18 3.55 -1.97
C PHE A 355 -37.03 3.93 -0.75
N GLU A 356 -38.32 4.18 -1.00
CA GLU A 356 -39.30 4.45 0.05
C GLU A 356 -39.85 3.13 0.61
N VAL A 357 -39.74 2.93 1.91
CA VAL A 357 -40.34 1.79 2.63
C VAL A 357 -41.83 2.01 2.83
N GLY A 358 -42.23 3.25 3.11
CA GLY A 358 -43.63 3.59 3.31
C GLY A 358 -43.89 5.00 3.80
N GLU A 359 -45.18 5.32 3.87
CA GLU A 359 -45.74 6.57 4.33
C GLU A 359 -46.64 6.33 5.55
N ILE A 360 -46.50 7.16 6.57
CA ILE A 360 -47.30 7.11 7.80
C ILE A 360 -48.00 8.45 7.99
N THR A 361 -49.31 8.42 8.23
CA THR A 361 -50.07 9.61 8.58
C THR A 361 -50.32 9.63 10.09
N PHE A 362 -49.93 10.72 10.75
CA PHE A 362 -50.15 10.96 12.17
C PHE A 362 -51.08 12.14 12.39
N ASN A 363 -51.90 12.09 13.44
CA ASN A 363 -52.54 13.27 14.01
C ASN A 363 -51.76 13.76 15.24
N ILE A 364 -51.56 15.08 15.30
CA ILE A 364 -50.90 15.79 16.39
C ILE A 364 -51.91 16.01 17.52
N THR A 365 -51.54 15.59 18.74
CA THR A 365 -52.39 15.76 19.93
C THR A 365 -51.87 16.83 20.89
N ASN A 366 -50.62 17.29 20.73
CA ASN A 366 -49.99 18.30 21.57
C ASN A 366 -48.91 19.06 20.78
N SER A 367 -48.56 20.28 21.23
CA SER A 367 -47.52 21.11 20.61
C SER A 367 -46.11 20.52 20.70
N THR A 368 -45.86 19.61 21.64
CA THR A 368 -44.61 18.84 21.72
C THR A 368 -44.85 17.40 21.30
N TYR A 369 -44.28 16.98 20.18
CA TYR A 369 -44.50 15.63 19.63
C TYR A 369 -43.20 14.99 19.12
N SER A 370 -43.19 13.67 19.03
CA SER A 370 -42.12 12.94 18.36
C SER A 370 -42.55 11.55 17.88
N ALA A 371 -41.94 11.10 16.78
CA ALA A 371 -41.94 9.72 16.33
C ALA A 371 -40.48 9.28 16.18
N ILE A 372 -40.07 8.27 16.95
CA ILE A 372 -38.68 7.80 17.01
C ILE A 372 -38.66 6.31 16.70
N ALA A 373 -38.16 5.94 15.53
CA ALA A 373 -37.77 4.56 15.24
C ALA A 373 -36.63 4.18 16.19
N THR A 374 -36.85 3.16 17.03
CA THR A 374 -35.96 2.73 18.12
C THR A 374 -35.31 1.37 17.87
N ASP A 375 -35.97 0.51 17.09
CA ASP A 375 -35.46 -0.78 16.63
C ASP A 375 -35.87 -0.94 15.17
N VAL A 376 -34.90 -1.14 14.29
CA VAL A 376 -35.11 -1.37 12.86
C VAL A 376 -34.30 -2.59 12.45
N LYS A 377 -34.98 -3.57 11.87
CA LYS A 377 -34.36 -4.76 11.31
C LYS A 377 -34.61 -4.76 9.82
N LEU A 378 -33.54 -4.87 9.04
CA LEU A 378 -33.59 -5.11 7.61
C LEU A 378 -33.02 -6.50 7.34
N SER A 379 -33.59 -7.19 6.37
CA SER A 379 -33.08 -8.47 5.87
C SER A 379 -32.98 -8.43 4.35
N ASP A 380 -32.00 -9.16 3.80
CA ASP A 380 -31.91 -9.35 2.35
C ASP A 380 -32.97 -10.37 1.86
N THR A 381 -33.04 -10.57 0.55
CA THR A 381 -34.00 -11.52 -0.07
C THR A 381 -33.80 -12.97 0.36
N GLY A 382 -32.64 -13.32 0.93
CA GLY A 382 -32.38 -14.62 1.56
C GLY A 382 -32.76 -14.68 3.05
N GLY A 383 -33.29 -13.60 3.62
CA GLY A 383 -33.65 -13.48 5.03
C GLY A 383 -32.47 -13.20 5.97
N HIS A 384 -31.28 -12.86 5.44
CA HIS A 384 -30.13 -12.54 6.29
C HIS A 384 -30.11 -11.07 6.67
N LYS A 385 -29.90 -10.80 7.96
CA LYS A 385 -29.96 -9.45 8.54
C LYS A 385 -28.83 -8.55 8.04
N PHE A 386 -29.13 -7.29 7.81
CA PHE A 386 -28.13 -6.22 7.77
C PHE A 386 -27.68 -5.94 9.21
N LEU A 387 -26.39 -6.04 9.50
CA LEU A 387 -25.88 -5.87 10.87
C LEU A 387 -25.60 -4.40 11.20
N LYS A 388 -25.28 -3.58 10.19
CA LYS A 388 -25.04 -2.14 10.31
C LYS A 388 -26.18 -1.30 9.71
N VAL A 389 -27.20 -1.00 10.51
CA VAL A 389 -28.34 -0.16 10.12
C VAL A 389 -28.32 1.16 10.91
N CYS A 390 -28.19 2.28 10.21
CA CYS A 390 -28.22 3.61 10.79
C CYS A 390 -29.64 4.18 10.77
N ILE A 391 -30.21 4.50 11.93
CA ILE A 391 -31.59 5.02 12.01
C ILE A 391 -31.57 6.54 12.17
N GLN A 392 -32.22 7.27 11.26
CA GLN A 392 -32.33 8.73 11.27
C GLN A 392 -33.79 9.14 11.49
N ASN A 393 -34.06 9.88 12.56
CA ASN A 393 -35.39 10.32 12.97
C ASN A 393 -35.52 11.84 12.86
N GLY A 394 -36.35 12.32 11.93
CA GLY A 394 -36.63 13.73 11.68
C GLY A 394 -38.00 14.21 12.14
N ILE A 395 -38.69 13.43 12.98
CA ILE A 395 -39.95 13.84 13.60
C ILE A 395 -39.71 13.97 15.09
N ILE A 396 -38.93 14.98 15.46
CA ILE A 396 -38.58 15.26 16.85
C ILE A 396 -38.65 16.76 17.13
N ASN A 397 -39.26 17.13 18.26
CA ASN A 397 -39.34 18.51 18.68
C ASN A 397 -38.05 18.94 19.41
N LEU A 398 -37.61 20.19 19.16
CA LEU A 398 -36.44 20.79 19.81
C LEU A 398 -36.50 20.77 21.35
N GLY A 399 -37.70 20.85 21.94
CA GLY A 399 -37.91 20.77 23.38
C GLY A 399 -37.46 19.44 24.01
N ASP A 400 -37.53 18.32 23.29
CA ASP A 400 -37.03 17.04 23.78
C ASP A 400 -35.50 16.96 23.70
N ILE A 401 -34.89 17.62 22.71
CA ILE A 401 -33.43 17.70 22.54
C ILE A 401 -32.78 18.60 23.59
N LYS A 402 -33.47 19.67 24.00
CA LYS A 402 -33.03 20.59 25.08
C LYS A 402 -32.81 19.92 26.44
N LYS A 403 -33.38 18.72 26.65
CA LYS A 403 -33.13 17.91 27.85
C LYS A 403 -31.73 17.29 27.86
N ILE A 404 -31.12 17.15 26.68
CA ILE A 404 -29.83 16.50 26.45
C ILE A 404 -28.74 17.53 26.16
N ILE A 405 -29.05 18.53 25.32
CA ILE A 405 -28.15 19.59 24.90
C ILE A 405 -28.69 20.93 25.38
N LYS A 406 -27.90 21.68 26.14
CA LYS A 406 -28.24 23.05 26.56
C LYS A 406 -28.06 23.99 25.36
N ILE A 407 -29.13 24.69 24.98
CA ILE A 407 -29.15 25.65 23.87
C ILE A 407 -29.70 26.95 24.43
N ASP A 408 -28.96 28.06 24.25
CA ASP A 408 -29.45 29.37 24.66
C ASP A 408 -30.56 29.90 23.73
N ASN A 409 -31.35 30.85 24.23
CA ASN A 409 -32.52 31.38 23.53
C ASN A 409 -32.19 32.10 22.21
N GLU A 410 -30.98 32.61 22.04
CA GLU A 410 -30.56 33.28 20.80
C GLU A 410 -30.21 32.23 19.75
N THR A 411 -29.43 31.22 20.13
CA THR A 411 -29.04 30.07 19.28
C THR A 411 -30.26 29.27 18.81
N GLU A 412 -31.26 29.08 19.67
CA GLU A 412 -32.50 28.38 19.33
C GLU A 412 -33.21 28.97 18.12
N LYS A 413 -33.22 30.30 17.96
CA LYS A 413 -33.90 30.97 16.85
C LYS A 413 -33.26 30.66 15.49
N SER A 414 -31.99 30.25 15.48
CA SER A 414 -31.26 29.87 14.29
C SER A 414 -31.37 28.38 13.97
N ILE A 415 -32.08 27.58 14.76
CA ILE A 415 -32.32 26.15 14.49
C ILE A 415 -33.63 26.00 13.73
N LYS A 416 -33.54 25.49 12.50
CA LYS A 416 -34.68 25.23 11.62
C LYS A 416 -35.29 23.86 11.86
N ASP A 417 -34.45 22.83 12.01
CA ASP A 417 -34.90 21.45 12.15
C ASP A 417 -33.94 20.63 13.03
N VAL A 418 -34.44 19.53 13.58
CA VAL A 418 -33.63 18.61 14.39
C VAL A 418 -33.89 17.18 13.98
N ASN A 419 -32.80 16.43 13.85
CA ASN A 419 -32.82 15.01 13.59
C ASN A 419 -32.06 14.26 14.69
N LEU A 420 -32.59 13.11 15.12
CA LEU A 420 -31.94 12.19 16.04
C LEU A 420 -31.49 10.95 15.26
N ILE A 421 -30.19 10.70 15.24
CA ILE A 421 -29.59 9.51 14.65
C ILE A 421 -29.28 8.54 15.78
N ILE A 422 -29.80 7.32 15.70
CA ILE A 422 -29.52 6.25 16.66
C ILE A 422 -28.33 5.46 16.13
N GLY A 423 -27.27 5.42 16.93
CA GLY A 423 -26.05 4.63 16.67
C GLY A 423 -25.86 3.55 17.73
N ASP A 424 -25.00 2.59 17.44
CA ASP A 424 -24.76 1.41 18.29
C ASP A 424 -24.16 1.77 19.65
N GLU A 425 -23.18 2.68 19.67
CA GLU A 425 -22.49 3.09 20.91
C GLU A 425 -23.09 4.35 21.54
N PHE A 426 -23.53 5.30 20.72
CA PHE A 426 -24.11 6.57 21.17
C PHE A 426 -25.06 7.12 20.10
N ASN A 427 -26.04 7.91 20.57
CA ASN A 427 -26.92 8.65 19.68
C ASN A 427 -26.23 9.93 19.19
N ILE A 428 -26.69 10.46 18.07
CA ILE A 428 -26.20 11.72 17.50
C ILE A 428 -27.38 12.64 17.28
N THR A 429 -27.25 13.90 17.72
CA THR A 429 -28.21 14.94 17.41
C THR A 429 -27.68 15.76 16.25
N LYS A 430 -28.44 15.82 15.16
CA LYS A 430 -28.18 16.69 14.02
C LYS A 430 -29.09 17.91 14.10
N LEU A 431 -28.50 19.08 14.30
CA LEU A 431 -29.20 20.36 14.27
C LEU A 431 -29.01 20.99 12.90
N THR A 432 -30.11 21.26 12.19
CA THR A 432 -30.09 21.99 10.93
C THR A 432 -30.42 23.45 11.20
N LEU A 433 -29.51 24.33 10.81
CA LEU A 433 -29.64 25.76 10.98
C LEU A 433 -30.55 26.38 9.92
N ASP A 434 -31.04 27.60 10.17
CA ASP A 434 -31.77 28.43 9.21
C ASP A 434 -30.97 28.71 7.92
N THR A 435 -29.65 28.63 7.98
CA THR A 435 -28.74 28.69 6.83
C THR A 435 -28.61 27.38 6.04
N GLU A 436 -29.36 26.34 6.40
CA GLU A 436 -29.27 24.95 5.89
C GLU A 436 -27.93 24.24 6.23
N ASP A 437 -27.08 24.84 7.06
CA ASP A 437 -25.88 24.18 7.57
C ASP A 437 -26.26 23.20 8.69
N ASP A 438 -25.51 22.11 8.81
CA ASP A 438 -25.80 21.05 9.80
C ASP A 438 -24.72 21.01 10.88
N ILE A 439 -25.10 20.81 12.14
CA ILE A 439 -24.18 20.50 13.25
C ILE A 439 -24.56 19.11 13.79
N THR A 440 -23.67 18.13 13.63
CA THR A 440 -23.88 16.75 14.10
C THR A 440 -23.11 16.50 15.40
N ILE A 441 -23.82 16.13 16.46
CA ILE A 441 -23.29 16.14 17.82
C ILE A 441 -23.45 14.77 18.45
N PRO A 442 -22.36 14.05 18.79
CA PRO A 442 -22.44 12.79 19.52
C PRO A 442 -22.88 13.03 20.96
N ILE A 443 -23.80 12.19 21.43
CA ILE A 443 -24.30 12.20 22.81
C ILE A 443 -23.49 11.21 23.65
N VAL A 444 -22.22 11.54 23.91
CA VAL A 444 -21.26 10.70 24.66
C VAL A 444 -21.10 11.12 26.13
N GLY A 445 -21.61 12.29 26.51
CA GLY A 445 -21.46 12.87 27.85
C GLY A 445 -22.68 13.69 28.30
N LYS A 446 -22.64 14.18 29.54
CA LYS A 446 -23.66 15.10 30.09
C LYS A 446 -23.17 16.55 29.97
N ASN A 447 -24.10 17.51 29.91
CA ASN A 447 -23.83 18.97 29.86
C ASN A 447 -23.23 19.50 28.54
N ILE A 448 -23.57 18.90 27.40
CA ILE A 448 -23.26 19.49 26.09
C ILE A 448 -23.98 20.84 26.00
N THR A 449 -23.26 21.90 25.65
CA THR A 449 -23.82 23.25 25.51
C THR A 449 -23.48 23.80 24.13
N ILE A 450 -24.48 24.32 23.43
CA ILE A 450 -24.31 25.04 22.18
C ILE A 450 -24.73 26.48 22.42
N ASN A 451 -23.88 27.38 21.97
CA ASN A 451 -24.16 28.80 22.00
C ASN A 451 -23.91 29.44 20.63
N LYS A 452 -24.22 30.74 20.57
CA LYS A 452 -24.08 31.53 19.35
C LYS A 452 -22.66 31.51 18.78
N THR A 453 -21.64 31.42 19.65
CA THR A 453 -20.23 31.35 19.22
C THR A 453 -19.96 30.15 18.31
N VAL A 454 -20.64 29.02 18.49
CA VAL A 454 -20.51 27.85 17.60
C VAL A 454 -21.00 28.19 16.19
N ILE A 455 -22.16 28.84 16.09
CA ILE A 455 -22.75 29.27 14.81
C ILE A 455 -21.88 30.35 14.16
N ASP A 456 -21.42 31.34 14.92
CA ASP A 456 -20.55 32.41 14.43
C ASP A 456 -19.20 31.85 13.92
N THR A 457 -18.62 30.87 14.62
CA THR A 457 -17.39 30.19 14.19
C THR A 457 -17.62 29.42 12.89
N LEU A 458 -18.73 28.70 12.76
CA LEU A 458 -19.07 27.99 11.53
C LEU A 458 -19.25 28.98 10.37
N ARG A 459 -19.89 30.13 10.60
CA ARG A 459 -20.06 31.20 9.62
C ARG A 459 -18.72 31.79 9.19
N GLU A 460 -17.81 32.04 10.14
CA GLU A 460 -16.45 32.50 9.84
C GLU A 460 -15.70 31.50 8.97
N VAL A 461 -15.71 30.21 9.34
CA VAL A 461 -15.07 29.15 8.55
C VAL A 461 -15.66 29.08 7.14
N LYS A 462 -16.99 29.24 7.01
CA LYS A 462 -17.68 29.27 5.71
C LYS A 462 -17.24 30.44 4.84
N GLU A 463 -17.11 31.64 5.40
CA GLU A 463 -16.62 32.81 4.65
C GLU A 463 -15.17 32.63 4.21
N LYS A 464 -14.33 31.98 5.03
CA LYS A 464 -12.95 31.66 4.64
C LYS A 464 -12.89 30.55 3.57
N ALA A 465 -13.76 29.56 3.64
CA ALA A 465 -13.87 28.51 2.62
C ALA A 465 -14.17 29.10 1.22
N LYS A 466 -14.98 30.16 1.13
CA LYS A 466 -15.25 30.87 -0.14
C LYS A 466 -14.01 31.55 -0.74
N LYS A 467 -12.97 31.81 0.05
CA LYS A 467 -11.71 32.40 -0.42
C LYS A 467 -10.74 31.34 -0.95
N ILE A 468 -10.96 30.06 -0.60
CA ILE A 468 -10.16 28.92 -1.01
C ILE A 468 -10.78 28.36 -2.30
N ASN A 469 -10.50 29.06 -3.40
CA ASN A 469 -10.97 28.63 -4.72
C ASN A 469 -9.97 27.68 -5.38
N ILE A 470 -10.40 26.99 -6.45
CA ILE A 470 -9.49 26.21 -7.32
C ILE A 470 -8.28 27.09 -7.66
N PRO A 471 -7.06 26.70 -7.23
CA PRO A 471 -5.88 27.49 -7.48
C PRO A 471 -5.67 27.62 -8.98
N LYS A 472 -5.45 28.85 -9.46
CA LYS A 472 -5.19 29.11 -10.90
C LYS A 472 -3.70 29.12 -11.21
N SER A 473 -2.87 29.25 -10.19
CA SER A 473 -1.41 29.31 -10.25
C SER A 473 -0.78 28.72 -8.98
N LYS A 474 0.54 28.53 -8.98
CA LYS A 474 1.27 28.04 -7.80
C LYS A 474 1.22 29.03 -6.63
N ASP A 475 1.22 30.34 -6.88
CA ASP A 475 1.09 31.35 -5.84
C ASP A 475 -0.33 31.36 -5.23
N ASP A 476 -1.35 31.04 -6.05
CA ASP A 476 -2.71 30.80 -5.55
C ASP A 476 -2.78 29.55 -4.68
N VAL A 477 -2.01 28.49 -5.00
CA VAL A 477 -1.90 27.29 -4.15
C VAL A 477 -1.31 27.67 -2.80
N ASP A 478 -0.22 28.43 -2.77
CA ASP A 478 0.46 28.81 -1.53
C ASP A 478 -0.44 29.68 -0.66
N LYS A 479 -1.19 30.60 -1.27
CA LYS A 479 -2.22 31.41 -0.60
C LYS A 479 -3.38 30.56 -0.09
N ALA A 480 -3.88 29.62 -0.90
CA ALA A 480 -4.97 28.72 -0.52
C ALA A 480 -4.58 27.79 0.63
N ILE A 481 -3.36 27.24 0.63
CA ILE A 481 -2.82 26.40 1.70
C ILE A 481 -2.58 27.21 2.98
N LYS A 482 -2.10 28.45 2.86
CA LYS A 482 -1.98 29.36 4.00
C LYS A 482 -3.33 29.67 4.61
N GLU A 483 -4.32 30.05 3.79
CA GLU A 483 -5.69 30.32 4.24
C GLU A 483 -6.31 29.06 4.87
N LEU A 484 -6.15 27.88 4.25
CA LEU A 484 -6.57 26.59 4.80
C LEU A 484 -5.96 26.35 6.19
N ASN A 485 -4.65 26.55 6.34
CA ASN A 485 -3.95 26.36 7.61
C ASN A 485 -4.36 27.39 8.67
N GLU A 486 -4.57 28.66 8.34
CA GLU A 486 -4.99 29.68 9.33
C GLU A 486 -6.46 29.53 9.75
N SER A 487 -7.24 28.73 9.01
CA SER A 487 -8.70 28.76 9.11
C SER A 487 -9.36 27.48 9.63
N VAL A 488 -8.61 26.39 9.87
CA VAL A 488 -9.16 25.24 10.61
C VAL A 488 -9.46 25.66 12.05
N LYS A 489 -10.72 25.49 12.47
CA LYS A 489 -11.20 25.83 13.82
C LYS A 489 -12.01 24.70 14.44
N PRO A 490 -11.88 24.45 15.75
CA PRO A 490 -12.84 23.63 16.47
C PRO A 490 -14.18 24.37 16.58
N LEU A 491 -15.27 23.67 16.30
CA LEU A 491 -16.63 24.14 16.57
C LEU A 491 -17.06 23.82 18.01
N LEU A 492 -16.74 22.60 18.46
CA LEU A 492 -17.04 22.12 19.80
C LEU A 492 -15.89 21.24 20.31
N LEU A 493 -15.43 21.51 21.53
CA LEU A 493 -14.45 20.70 22.26
C LEU A 493 -15.04 20.38 23.63
N VAL A 494 -15.47 19.13 23.83
CA VAL A 494 -15.98 18.66 25.11
C VAL A 494 -14.97 17.67 25.64
N GLY A 495 -14.17 18.06 26.63
CA GLY A 495 -13.13 17.19 27.19
C GLY A 495 -11.97 16.89 26.24
N PHE A 496 -11.70 17.76 25.26
CA PHE A 496 -10.62 17.60 24.29
C PHE A 496 -9.77 18.87 24.15
N ASN A 497 -8.48 18.69 23.87
CA ASN A 497 -7.54 19.76 23.53
C ASN A 497 -6.85 19.46 22.19
N ILE A 498 -6.66 20.49 21.36
CA ILE A 498 -5.86 20.35 20.13
C ILE A 498 -4.41 20.68 20.48
N THR A 499 -3.50 19.73 20.30
CA THR A 499 -2.08 19.87 20.71
C THR A 499 -1.12 20.09 19.55
N LYS A 500 -1.52 19.75 18.32
CA LYS A 500 -0.69 20.01 17.13
C LYS A 500 -1.55 20.19 15.87
N LYS A 501 -1.08 21.06 14.97
CA LYS A 501 -1.67 21.31 13.65
C LYS A 501 -0.57 21.57 12.63
N GLU A 502 -0.54 20.75 11.58
CA GLU A 502 0.41 20.88 10.47
C GLU A 502 -0.34 20.69 9.15
N VAL A 503 -0.02 21.52 8.15
CA VAL A 503 -0.54 21.35 6.79
C VAL A 503 0.66 21.22 5.86
N GLU A 504 0.80 20.05 5.27
CA GLU A 504 1.78 19.74 4.25
C GLU A 504 1.13 19.87 2.86
N LYS A 505 1.91 20.25 1.86
CA LYS A 505 1.47 20.32 0.46
C LYS A 505 2.45 19.57 -0.44
N GLU A 506 1.91 18.93 -1.44
CA GLU A 506 2.61 18.17 -2.46
C GLU A 506 1.97 18.52 -3.81
N ILE A 507 2.74 19.04 -4.76
CA ILE A 507 2.23 19.43 -6.08
C ILE A 507 2.80 18.47 -7.10
N ASN A 508 1.96 17.56 -7.59
CA ASN A 508 2.32 16.56 -8.59
C ASN A 508 1.58 16.89 -9.88
N ASN A 509 2.32 17.40 -10.86
CA ASN A 509 1.79 17.87 -12.13
C ASN A 509 0.77 19.02 -12.06
N THR A 510 -0.48 18.76 -12.43
CA THR A 510 -1.63 19.66 -12.26
C THR A 510 -2.37 19.36 -10.96
N LYS A 511 -2.11 18.22 -10.32
CA LYS A 511 -2.78 17.77 -9.11
C LYS A 511 -2.05 18.32 -7.88
N VAL A 512 -2.75 19.14 -7.11
CA VAL A 512 -2.30 19.67 -5.84
C VAL A 512 -2.88 18.77 -4.75
N ILE A 513 -2.01 18.09 -4.00
CA ILE A 513 -2.38 17.28 -2.84
C ILE A 513 -2.00 18.06 -1.58
N SER A 514 -2.94 18.26 -0.67
CA SER A 514 -2.68 18.82 0.66
C SER A 514 -2.98 17.79 1.73
N LYS A 515 -2.07 17.64 2.69
CA LYS A 515 -2.20 16.75 3.83
C LYS A 515 -2.34 17.59 5.09
N VAL A 516 -3.53 17.61 5.69
CA VAL A 516 -3.80 18.29 6.97
C VAL A 516 -3.64 17.25 8.09
N LYS A 517 -2.69 17.47 9.00
CA LYS A 517 -2.46 16.66 10.20
C LYS A 517 -2.88 17.44 11.44
N LEU A 518 -3.73 16.83 12.26
CA LEU A 518 -4.20 17.38 13.53
C LEU A 518 -3.96 16.35 14.63
N LYS A 519 -3.34 16.77 15.74
CA LYS A 519 -3.26 15.94 16.94
C LYS A 519 -4.26 16.48 17.95
N VAL A 520 -5.20 15.62 18.36
CA VAL A 520 -6.22 15.95 19.36
C VAL A 520 -6.05 15.01 20.54
N GLU A 521 -5.96 15.56 21.74
CA GLU A 521 -5.79 14.82 22.98
C GLU A 521 -7.07 14.90 23.80
N ASN A 522 -7.62 13.73 24.12
CA ASN A 522 -8.75 13.55 24.98
C ASN A 522 -8.31 13.67 26.43
N THR A 523 -9.02 14.52 27.16
CA THR A 523 -8.84 14.74 28.60
C THR A 523 -9.94 14.09 29.42
N SER A 524 -10.87 13.37 28.77
CA SER A 524 -12.06 12.77 29.39
C SER A 524 -12.52 11.49 28.71
N ASN A 525 -12.89 10.46 29.48
CA ASN A 525 -13.45 9.21 28.95
C ASN A 525 -14.82 9.39 28.23
N LYS A 526 -15.40 10.59 28.20
CA LYS A 526 -16.72 10.92 27.61
C LYS A 526 -16.70 12.21 26.77
N GLY A 527 -15.55 12.55 26.20
CA GLY A 527 -15.39 13.75 25.38
C GLY A 527 -15.72 13.55 23.90
N PHE A 528 -15.80 14.63 23.15
CA PHE A 528 -15.68 14.64 21.68
C PHE A 528 -15.12 15.98 21.18
N ALA A 529 -14.63 15.99 19.94
CA ALA A 529 -14.25 17.20 19.23
C ALA A 529 -14.93 17.26 17.85
N ILE A 530 -15.51 18.41 17.49
CA ILE A 530 -16.00 18.72 16.15
C ILE A 530 -15.09 19.80 15.58
N ILE A 531 -14.41 19.49 14.49
CA ILE A 531 -13.43 20.37 13.84
C ILE A 531 -13.94 20.70 12.45
N ALA A 532 -14.03 21.99 12.14
CA ALA A 532 -14.36 22.46 10.80
C ALA A 532 -13.10 22.90 10.06
N ILE A 533 -12.90 22.31 8.88
CA ILE A 533 -11.80 22.58 7.96
C ILE A 533 -12.41 23.25 6.72
N PRO A 534 -12.04 24.49 6.39
CA PRO A 534 -12.50 25.16 5.17
C PRO A 534 -11.72 24.61 3.99
N ILE A 535 -12.23 23.55 3.36
CA ILE A 535 -11.54 22.88 2.25
C ILE A 535 -11.70 23.63 0.93
N GLY A 536 -12.68 24.51 0.80
CA GLY A 536 -12.88 25.26 -0.44
C GLY A 536 -13.23 24.33 -1.60
N ASP A 537 -12.58 24.53 -2.74
CA ASP A 537 -12.73 23.66 -3.91
C ASP A 537 -11.79 22.43 -3.93
N PHE A 538 -11.16 22.11 -2.78
CA PHE A 538 -10.43 20.85 -2.65
C PHE A 538 -11.39 19.68 -2.39
N GLU A 539 -11.14 18.58 -3.08
CA GLU A 539 -11.83 17.31 -2.88
C GLU A 539 -11.18 16.51 -1.73
N VAL A 540 -11.98 15.93 -0.85
CA VAL A 540 -11.50 15.06 0.22
C VAL A 540 -11.23 13.66 -0.34
N LYS A 541 -9.97 13.26 -0.42
CA LYS A 541 -9.57 11.93 -0.91
C LYS A 541 -9.54 10.87 0.17
N ASN A 542 -9.15 11.25 1.39
CA ASN A 542 -9.07 10.32 2.51
C ASN A 542 -9.09 11.08 3.84
N VAL A 543 -9.73 10.52 4.86
CA VAL A 543 -9.64 10.96 6.26
C VAL A 543 -9.27 9.75 7.10
N THR A 544 -8.11 9.79 7.74
CA THR A 544 -7.59 8.69 8.55
C THR A 544 -7.36 9.16 9.99
N ILE A 545 -7.67 8.29 10.94
CA ILE A 545 -7.53 8.47 12.38
C ILE A 545 -6.53 7.42 12.88
N ASN A 546 -5.45 7.85 13.52
CA ASN A 546 -4.50 6.96 14.18
C ASN A 546 -4.68 7.04 15.70
N ASN A 547 -5.15 5.96 16.33
CA ASN A 547 -5.36 5.88 17.78
C ASN A 547 -4.12 5.42 18.57
N GLY A 548 -2.92 5.52 17.98
CA GLY A 548 -1.65 5.08 18.56
C GLY A 548 -1.30 3.61 18.30
N THR A 549 -2.27 2.76 17.95
CA THR A 549 -2.03 1.33 17.63
C THR A 549 -2.50 0.93 16.22
N THR A 550 -3.51 1.61 15.69
CA THR A 550 -4.14 1.29 14.40
C THR A 550 -4.58 2.55 13.66
N ASN A 551 -4.45 2.52 12.33
CA ASN A 551 -5.03 3.52 11.45
C ASN A 551 -6.44 3.09 11.03
N VAL A 552 -7.42 3.94 11.28
CA VAL A 552 -8.82 3.79 10.90
C VAL A 552 -9.14 4.83 9.84
N THR A 553 -9.47 4.40 8.63
CA THR A 553 -10.01 5.29 7.60
C THR A 553 -11.49 5.55 7.90
N LEU A 554 -11.83 6.82 8.07
CA LEU A 554 -13.21 7.25 8.21
C LEU A 554 -13.90 7.26 6.85
N LYS A 555 -15.22 7.09 6.88
CA LYS A 555 -16.10 7.26 5.72
C LYS A 555 -17.02 8.43 5.94
N GLU A 556 -17.36 9.12 4.85
CA GLU A 556 -18.29 10.23 4.88
C GLU A 556 -19.66 9.77 5.40
N ASN A 557 -20.24 10.50 6.35
CA ASN A 557 -21.54 10.22 6.96
C ASN A 557 -21.67 8.83 7.62
N ASP A 558 -20.56 8.13 7.94
CA ASP A 558 -20.58 6.87 8.68
C ASP A 558 -20.70 7.11 10.19
N PHE A 559 -21.92 7.41 10.62
CA PHE A 559 -22.28 7.68 12.01
C PHE A 559 -22.19 6.44 12.94
N THR A 560 -21.92 5.24 12.40
CA THR A 560 -21.74 4.01 13.20
C THR A 560 -20.33 3.85 13.74
N ASN A 561 -19.38 4.62 13.22
CA ASN A 561 -17.98 4.45 13.57
C ASN A 561 -17.69 5.06 14.95
N PRO A 562 -17.29 4.25 15.94
CA PRO A 562 -17.10 4.71 17.31
C PRO A 562 -15.90 5.67 17.49
N MET A 563 -15.01 5.74 16.49
CA MET A 563 -13.88 6.67 16.52
C MET A 563 -14.27 8.07 16.06
N GLY A 564 -15.33 8.21 15.28
CA GLY A 564 -15.70 9.44 14.63
C GLY A 564 -16.16 9.26 13.18
N TRP A 565 -16.53 10.36 12.54
CA TRP A 565 -16.95 10.44 11.15
C TRP A 565 -16.55 11.79 10.56
N TYR A 566 -16.76 11.94 9.26
CA TYR A 566 -16.67 13.25 8.63
C TYR A 566 -17.86 13.52 7.72
N GLU A 567 -18.14 14.80 7.50
CA GLU A 567 -19.19 15.29 6.60
C GLU A 567 -18.59 16.38 5.71
N VAL A 568 -18.89 16.35 4.41
CA VAL A 568 -18.52 17.43 3.49
C VAL A 568 -19.77 18.15 3.01
N LYS A 569 -19.91 19.43 3.35
CA LYS A 569 -21.04 20.26 2.90
C LYS A 569 -20.59 21.70 2.73
N ASN A 570 -21.07 22.38 1.70
CA ASN A 570 -20.81 23.81 1.48
C ASN A 570 -19.31 24.19 1.50
N LYS A 571 -18.45 23.36 0.88
CA LYS A 571 -16.98 23.54 0.84
C LYS A 571 -16.28 23.47 2.21
N ILE A 572 -16.93 22.88 3.22
CA ILE A 572 -16.39 22.68 4.55
C ILE A 572 -16.37 21.18 4.84
N LEU A 573 -15.24 20.69 5.34
CA LEU A 573 -15.09 19.37 5.93
C LEU A 573 -15.27 19.49 7.44
N LYS A 574 -16.32 18.88 7.99
CA LYS A 574 -16.50 18.72 9.44
C LYS A 574 -16.03 17.33 9.83
N ILE A 575 -15.12 17.24 10.80
CA ILE A 575 -14.64 15.98 11.36
C ILE A 575 -15.08 15.92 12.81
N THR A 576 -15.80 14.87 13.17
CA THR A 576 -16.16 14.57 14.55
C THR A 576 -15.30 13.41 15.03
N VAL A 577 -14.62 13.57 16.17
CA VAL A 577 -13.80 12.51 16.79
C VAL A 577 -14.17 12.32 18.25
N ILE A 578 -14.08 11.07 18.72
CA ILE A 578 -14.57 10.66 20.05
C ILE A 578 -13.48 10.00 20.92
N LYS A 579 -12.38 9.54 20.31
CA LYS A 579 -11.19 9.04 21.03
C LYS A 579 -9.97 9.94 20.79
N ASP A 580 -8.77 9.47 21.13
CA ASP A 580 -7.46 10.15 20.97
C ASP A 580 -6.77 9.91 19.61
N PRO A 581 -7.21 10.48 18.46
CA PRO A 581 -6.50 10.25 17.23
C PRO A 581 -5.58 11.37 16.81
N GLU A 582 -4.49 10.98 16.18
CA GLU A 582 -3.87 11.81 15.15
C GLU A 582 -4.74 11.70 13.88
N ILE A 583 -5.31 12.82 13.46
CA ILE A 583 -6.16 12.93 12.28
C ILE A 583 -5.28 13.33 11.09
N SER A 584 -5.38 12.58 9.99
CA SER A 584 -4.75 12.91 8.72
C SER A 584 -5.81 13.01 7.62
N VAL A 585 -5.93 14.19 7.02
CA VAL A 585 -6.84 14.46 5.91
C VAL A 585 -6.01 14.66 4.64
N VAL A 586 -6.36 13.95 3.58
CA VAL A 586 -5.79 14.14 2.25
C VAL A 586 -6.81 14.86 1.38
N LEU A 587 -6.46 16.06 0.96
CA LEU A 587 -7.22 16.92 0.07
C LEU A 587 -6.55 16.95 -1.31
N ALA A 588 -7.32 17.04 -2.38
CA ALA A 588 -6.77 17.17 -3.73
C ALA A 588 -7.57 18.17 -4.59
N THR A 589 -6.88 18.89 -5.47
CA THR A 589 -7.51 19.70 -6.53
C THR A 589 -6.64 19.69 -7.78
N THR A 590 -7.15 20.17 -8.90
CA THR A 590 -6.43 20.22 -10.18
C THR A 590 -6.33 21.66 -10.69
N LEU A 591 -5.11 22.10 -11.02
CA LEU A 591 -4.86 23.38 -11.66
C LEU A 591 -5.52 23.40 -13.05
N PRO A 592 -6.17 24.52 -13.45
CA PRO A 592 -6.80 24.63 -14.75
C PRO A 592 -5.77 24.57 -15.89
N THR A 593 -6.04 23.77 -16.92
CA THR A 593 -5.34 23.79 -18.21
C THR A 593 -5.90 24.93 -19.05
N THR A 594 -5.13 26.00 -19.23
CA THR A 594 -5.53 27.15 -20.04
C THR A 594 -5.76 26.75 -21.49
N THR A 595 -7.02 26.79 -21.90
CA THR A 595 -7.43 26.86 -23.31
C THR A 595 -7.84 28.31 -23.52
N GLU A 596 -7.08 29.13 -24.25
CA GLU A 596 -7.61 30.29 -25.00
C GLU A 596 -6.54 31.05 -25.80
N THR A 597 -6.83 31.16 -27.09
CA THR A 597 -6.76 32.33 -27.99
C THR A 597 -5.84 33.50 -27.62
N ASN A 598 -4.90 33.75 -28.54
CA ASN A 598 -3.90 34.84 -28.57
C ASN A 598 -4.37 36.22 -28.08
N LYS A 599 -3.62 36.80 -27.12
CA LYS A 599 -2.94 38.09 -27.31
C LYS A 599 -1.73 38.20 -26.39
N ILE A 600 -0.58 38.45 -27.02
CA ILE A 600 0.76 38.40 -26.45
C ILE A 600 1.02 39.63 -25.58
N THR A 601 1.52 39.42 -24.36
CA THR A 601 2.74 40.10 -23.92
C THR A 601 3.50 39.21 -22.94
N SER A 602 4.69 38.83 -23.39
CA SER A 602 5.52 37.75 -22.88
C SER A 602 6.26 38.14 -21.60
N THR A 603 6.16 37.29 -20.58
CA THR A 603 7.36 36.73 -19.95
C THR A 603 7.31 35.22 -20.08
N ARG A 604 7.71 34.78 -21.28
CA ARG A 604 7.85 33.37 -21.70
C ARG A 604 8.86 32.71 -20.76
N VAL A 605 8.46 31.74 -19.94
CA VAL A 605 9.42 30.79 -19.37
C VAL A 605 9.94 29.97 -20.54
N VAL A 606 11.11 30.36 -21.05
CA VAL A 606 11.78 29.64 -22.13
C VAL A 606 12.48 28.45 -21.48
N TYR A 607 11.99 27.23 -21.76
CA TYR A 607 12.73 26.01 -21.47
C TYR A 607 13.88 25.91 -22.50
N THR A 608 15.00 26.60 -22.24
CA THR A 608 16.07 26.83 -23.23
C THR A 608 16.84 25.58 -23.69
N ASN A 609 16.51 24.38 -23.21
CA ASN A 609 17.30 23.16 -23.43
C ASN A 609 16.42 21.91 -23.71
N ILE A 610 15.17 22.06 -24.16
CA ILE A 610 14.21 20.97 -24.42
C ILE A 610 13.69 21.10 -25.85
N ALA A 611 13.40 19.96 -26.48
CA ALA A 611 12.86 19.92 -27.84
C ALA A 611 11.56 20.75 -27.98
N GLU A 612 11.53 21.65 -28.96
CA GLU A 612 10.43 22.60 -29.18
C GLU A 612 9.12 21.92 -29.60
N ASP A 613 9.24 20.78 -30.28
CA ASP A 613 8.16 19.96 -30.85
C ASP A 613 7.39 19.14 -29.82
N ILE A 614 7.83 19.09 -28.56
CA ILE A 614 7.00 18.62 -27.45
C ILE A 614 5.81 19.58 -27.32
N LYS A 615 4.58 19.10 -27.45
CA LYS A 615 3.39 19.98 -27.39
C LYS A 615 2.83 20.08 -25.98
N SER A 616 2.85 18.99 -25.23
CA SER A 616 2.33 18.94 -23.86
C SER A 616 3.20 19.76 -22.89
N PRO A 617 2.63 20.77 -22.19
CA PRO A 617 3.31 21.46 -21.11
C PRO A 617 3.72 20.53 -19.96
N VAL A 618 2.98 19.42 -19.76
CA VAL A 618 3.26 18.42 -18.74
C VAL A 618 4.52 17.63 -19.10
N ILE A 619 4.60 17.10 -20.33
CA ILE A 619 5.79 16.41 -20.83
C ILE A 619 7.00 17.36 -20.87
N LYS A 620 6.85 18.63 -21.29
CA LYS A 620 7.94 19.63 -21.22
C LYS A 620 8.49 19.77 -19.81
N ARG A 621 7.63 19.91 -18.81
CA ARG A 621 8.06 20.06 -17.41
C ARG A 621 8.74 18.80 -16.88
N ILE A 622 8.22 17.62 -17.22
CA ILE A 622 8.82 16.34 -16.81
C ILE A 622 10.22 16.21 -17.40
N VAL A 623 10.39 16.46 -18.71
CA VAL A 623 11.69 16.43 -19.38
C VAL A 623 12.64 17.48 -18.79
N TYR A 624 12.14 18.66 -18.45
CA TYR A 624 12.94 19.73 -17.84
C TYR A 624 13.51 19.32 -16.48
N ASN A 625 12.64 18.81 -15.59
CA ASN A 625 12.99 18.51 -14.20
C ASN A 625 13.71 17.18 -14.03
N SER A 626 13.50 16.23 -14.94
CA SER A 626 14.12 14.91 -14.87
C SER A 626 15.57 14.93 -15.34
N LYS A 627 16.42 14.09 -14.71
CA LYS A 627 17.73 13.74 -15.25
C LYS A 627 17.54 12.84 -16.47
N LEU A 628 18.14 13.19 -17.61
CA LEU A 628 18.12 12.35 -18.81
C LEU A 628 19.39 11.50 -18.81
N ILE A 629 19.25 10.19 -18.61
CA ILE A 629 20.39 9.27 -18.42
C ILE A 629 20.47 8.31 -19.61
N ILE A 630 21.62 8.29 -20.28
CA ILE A 630 21.89 7.47 -21.45
C ILE A 630 22.93 6.39 -21.17
N GLY A 631 22.77 5.26 -21.84
CA GLY A 631 23.73 4.15 -21.81
C GLY A 631 24.90 4.30 -22.78
N SER A 632 24.66 4.90 -23.95
CA SER A 632 25.63 5.03 -25.04
C SER A 632 25.54 6.39 -25.72
N ASP A 633 26.67 6.89 -26.24
CA ASP A 633 26.68 8.15 -27.03
C ASP A 633 25.80 8.05 -28.28
N VAL A 634 25.56 6.83 -28.76
CA VAL A 634 24.71 6.57 -29.91
C VAL A 634 23.25 6.82 -29.58
N ASP A 635 22.77 6.37 -28.41
CA ASP A 635 21.40 6.66 -27.94
C ASP A 635 21.26 8.14 -27.57
N GLY A 636 22.35 8.75 -27.06
CA GLY A 636 22.45 10.20 -26.91
C GLY A 636 22.20 10.95 -28.22
N ASN A 637 22.93 10.57 -29.26
CA ASN A 637 22.91 11.25 -30.56
C ASN A 637 21.70 10.89 -31.45
N LEU A 638 21.10 9.71 -31.30
CA LEU A 638 19.97 9.27 -32.13
C LEU A 638 18.60 9.50 -31.48
N SER A 639 18.56 9.71 -30.16
CA SER A 639 17.30 9.77 -29.42
C SER A 639 17.31 10.84 -28.34
N ALA A 640 18.20 10.77 -27.35
CA ALA A 640 18.13 11.64 -26.17
C ALA A 640 18.25 13.15 -26.48
N LYS A 641 19.12 13.53 -27.43
CA LYS A 641 19.26 14.93 -27.88
C LYS A 641 17.99 15.52 -28.51
N TYR A 642 17.09 14.67 -29.01
CA TYR A 642 15.80 15.09 -29.55
C TYR A 642 14.75 15.27 -28.46
N LEU A 643 15.11 15.07 -27.19
CA LEU A 643 14.28 15.30 -26.02
C LEU A 643 14.81 16.49 -25.21
N LYS A 644 16.12 16.50 -24.91
CA LYS A 644 16.79 17.53 -24.10
C LYS A 644 18.26 17.67 -24.50
N ASP A 645 18.78 18.89 -24.53
CA ASP A 645 20.16 19.18 -24.94
C ASP A 645 21.20 18.77 -23.87
N THR A 646 20.76 18.51 -22.64
CA THR A 646 21.60 18.04 -21.54
C THR A 646 21.21 16.63 -21.12
N PHE A 647 22.18 15.71 -21.15
CA PHE A 647 22.03 14.33 -20.71
C PHE A 647 23.32 13.82 -20.07
N GLU A 648 23.18 12.87 -19.14
CA GLU A 648 24.28 12.24 -18.42
C GLU A 648 24.54 10.85 -19.02
N LYS A 649 25.79 10.58 -19.41
CA LYS A 649 26.22 9.25 -19.83
C LYS A 649 26.67 8.45 -18.61
N ILE A 650 26.13 7.25 -18.47
CA ILE A 650 26.42 6.38 -17.33
C ILE A 650 27.88 5.86 -17.36
N GLY A 651 28.66 6.17 -16.30
CA GLY A 651 30.10 5.87 -16.22
C GLY A 651 30.50 4.70 -15.29
N LYS A 652 29.84 4.57 -14.12
CA LYS A 652 29.77 3.39 -13.23
C LYS A 652 28.98 3.74 -11.94
N GLU A 653 28.29 2.74 -11.40
CA GLU A 653 27.47 2.72 -10.17
C GLU A 653 26.72 4.01 -9.80
N LEU A 654 25.47 4.10 -10.26
CA LEU A 654 24.48 5.03 -9.73
C LEU A 654 23.30 4.27 -9.13
N THR A 655 22.76 4.85 -8.08
CA THR A 655 21.45 4.51 -7.51
C THR A 655 20.53 5.65 -7.89
N ILE A 656 19.31 5.36 -8.35
CA ILE A 656 18.34 6.40 -8.68
C ILE A 656 18.00 7.13 -7.37
N THR A 657 18.21 8.45 -7.33
CA THR A 657 17.92 9.31 -6.16
C THR A 657 16.89 10.40 -6.45
N ASP A 658 16.65 10.69 -7.73
CA ASP A 658 15.79 11.76 -8.23
C ASP A 658 14.98 11.27 -9.43
N ASP A 659 13.97 12.04 -9.85
CA ASP A 659 13.21 11.75 -11.06
C ASP A 659 14.13 11.70 -12.29
N CYS A 660 14.01 10.64 -13.09
CA CYS A 660 14.88 10.46 -14.24
C CYS A 660 14.17 9.79 -15.42
N ILE A 661 14.63 10.15 -16.62
CA ILE A 661 14.27 9.51 -17.88
C ILE A 661 15.47 8.67 -18.32
N LEU A 662 15.29 7.37 -18.39
CA LEU A 662 16.28 6.42 -18.88
C LEU A 662 16.05 6.21 -20.38
N VAL A 663 17.07 6.44 -21.18
CA VAL A 663 17.03 6.18 -22.63
C VAL A 663 18.00 5.07 -22.99
N GLY A 664 17.50 4.12 -23.79
CA GLY A 664 18.24 2.94 -24.25
C GLY A 664 18.00 1.69 -23.40
N GLY A 665 17.95 0.52 -24.05
CA GLY A 665 17.67 -0.76 -23.40
C GLY A 665 18.80 -1.26 -22.47
N PRO A 666 18.56 -2.34 -21.71
CA PRO A 666 19.48 -2.84 -20.66
C PRO A 666 20.84 -3.31 -21.19
N VAL A 667 20.97 -3.60 -22.48
CA VAL A 667 22.26 -3.93 -23.11
C VAL A 667 23.14 -2.69 -23.24
N ALA A 668 22.55 -1.53 -23.55
CA ALA A 668 23.27 -0.28 -23.74
C ALA A 668 23.35 0.55 -22.45
N ASN A 669 22.33 0.46 -21.58
CA ASN A 669 22.21 1.24 -20.35
C ASN A 669 22.24 0.33 -19.11
N PRO A 670 23.41 0.21 -18.42
CA PRO A 670 23.55 -0.57 -17.20
C PRO A 670 22.57 -0.20 -16.07
N LEU A 671 22.10 1.04 -16.02
CA LEU A 671 21.11 1.47 -15.03
C LEU A 671 19.74 0.87 -15.34
N VAL A 672 19.36 0.80 -16.62
CA VAL A 672 18.15 0.08 -17.06
C VAL A 672 18.27 -1.39 -16.72
N LYS A 673 19.43 -2.02 -16.97
CA LYS A 673 19.67 -3.43 -16.59
C LYS A 673 19.47 -3.70 -15.10
N LYS A 674 19.90 -2.77 -14.23
CA LYS A 674 19.78 -2.88 -12.77
C LYS A 674 18.34 -2.79 -12.26
N TYR A 675 17.48 -2.05 -12.94
CA TYR A 675 16.10 -1.78 -12.50
C TYR A 675 15.03 -2.41 -13.41
N MET A 676 15.43 -3.23 -14.38
CA MET A 676 14.53 -3.79 -15.41
C MET A 676 13.43 -4.67 -14.79
N ASP A 677 13.75 -5.39 -13.72
CA ASP A 677 12.86 -6.22 -12.93
C ASP A 677 11.69 -5.46 -12.28
N LYS A 678 11.83 -4.13 -12.13
CA LYS A 678 10.79 -3.27 -11.55
C LYS A 678 9.83 -2.71 -12.58
N PHE A 679 10.19 -2.77 -13.86
CA PHE A 679 9.38 -2.26 -14.96
C PHE A 679 8.37 -3.32 -15.43
N PRO A 680 7.12 -2.95 -15.76
CA PRO A 680 6.09 -3.92 -16.15
C PRO A 680 6.41 -4.71 -17.42
N VAL A 681 7.25 -4.16 -18.30
CA VAL A 681 7.61 -4.80 -19.57
C VAL A 681 9.12 -4.93 -19.66
N GLU A 682 9.62 -6.17 -19.71
CA GLU A 682 11.02 -6.46 -19.98
C GLU A 682 11.39 -6.03 -21.42
N ILE A 683 12.59 -5.46 -21.61
CA ILE A 683 13.10 -5.03 -22.92
C ILE A 683 14.44 -5.69 -23.14
N ASN A 684 14.62 -6.34 -24.28
CA ASN A 684 15.89 -6.95 -24.68
C ASN A 684 16.08 -6.81 -26.20
N ASN A 685 17.14 -7.38 -26.76
CA ASN A 685 17.45 -7.25 -28.19
C ASN A 685 16.43 -7.94 -29.12
N THR A 686 15.48 -8.72 -28.61
CA THR A 686 14.45 -9.42 -29.39
C THR A 686 13.01 -8.97 -29.09
N TYR A 687 12.72 -8.46 -27.88
CA TYR A 687 11.41 -7.97 -27.45
C TYR A 687 11.49 -6.50 -26.99
N PRO A 688 10.58 -5.59 -27.44
CA PRO A 688 9.31 -5.80 -28.15
C PRO A 688 9.40 -6.14 -29.65
N GLY A 689 10.60 -6.19 -30.24
CA GLY A 689 10.83 -6.55 -31.64
C GLY A 689 11.55 -5.47 -32.44
N ARG A 690 11.91 -5.81 -33.69
CA ARG A 690 12.63 -4.92 -34.60
C ARG A 690 11.85 -3.61 -34.82
N ASN A 691 12.54 -2.48 -34.73
CA ASN A 691 12.01 -1.12 -34.80
C ASN A 691 10.95 -0.78 -33.74
N LYS A 692 10.72 -1.64 -32.74
CA LYS A 692 9.69 -1.45 -31.72
C LYS A 692 10.31 -1.01 -30.40
N GLY A 693 9.60 -0.11 -29.72
CA GLY A 693 9.97 0.46 -28.43
C GLY A 693 8.82 0.41 -27.43
N VAL A 694 9.16 0.64 -26.17
CA VAL A 694 8.23 0.72 -25.06
C VAL A 694 8.48 2.02 -24.30
N ILE A 695 7.38 2.70 -23.97
CA ILE A 695 7.34 3.82 -23.04
C ILE A 695 6.65 3.31 -21.79
N GLN A 696 7.34 3.35 -20.64
CA GLN A 696 6.78 2.89 -19.38
C GLN A 696 7.34 3.71 -18.22
N ALA A 697 6.56 3.85 -17.16
CA ALA A 697 6.96 4.61 -15.98
C ALA A 697 6.66 3.83 -14.71
N ILE A 698 7.52 4.01 -13.71
CA ILE A 698 7.37 3.41 -12.38
C ILE A 698 7.67 4.42 -11.29
N THR A 699 7.16 4.15 -10.08
CA THR A 699 7.51 4.89 -8.88
C THR A 699 8.41 4.04 -7.98
N LEU A 700 9.60 4.53 -7.66
CA LEU A 700 10.55 3.86 -6.78
C LEU A 700 10.61 4.53 -5.41
N LYS A 701 10.50 3.75 -4.34
CA LYS A 701 10.82 4.19 -2.97
C LYS A 701 12.32 4.19 -2.77
N VAL A 702 12.92 5.38 -2.71
CA VAL A 702 14.37 5.58 -2.51
C VAL A 702 14.64 6.11 -1.12
N LYS A 703 15.63 5.51 -0.44
CA LYS A 703 16.05 5.92 0.91
C LYS A 703 16.90 7.18 0.82
N ILE A 704 16.45 8.27 1.43
CA ILE A 704 17.20 9.52 1.50
C ILE A 704 18.10 9.55 2.75
N ARG A 705 17.59 9.07 3.90
CA ARG A 705 18.29 8.98 5.20
C ARG A 705 17.77 7.79 6.02
N GLU A 706 18.34 7.51 7.18
CA GLU A 706 17.77 6.52 8.12
C GLU A 706 16.29 6.81 8.36
N ASN A 707 15.45 5.83 8.05
CA ASN A 707 13.98 5.88 8.18
C ASN A 707 13.24 6.98 7.38
N ILE A 708 13.88 7.61 6.38
CA ILE A 708 13.24 8.58 5.48
C ILE A 708 13.33 8.08 4.03
N TYR A 709 12.17 7.86 3.41
CA TYR A 709 12.02 7.43 2.03
C TYR A 709 11.29 8.50 1.21
N ARG A 710 11.62 8.60 -0.08
CA ARG A 710 10.92 9.41 -1.07
C ARG A 710 10.51 8.53 -2.24
N ASP A 711 9.35 8.83 -2.82
CA ASP A 711 8.92 8.26 -4.08
C ASP A 711 9.53 9.08 -5.24
N VAL A 712 10.24 8.41 -6.16
CA VAL A 712 10.80 9.03 -7.37
C VAL A 712 10.22 8.37 -8.62
N THR A 713 9.97 9.18 -9.65
CA THR A 713 9.41 8.73 -10.93
C THR A 713 10.53 8.37 -11.90
N VAL A 714 10.49 7.16 -12.44
CA VAL A 714 11.46 6.67 -13.43
C VAL A 714 10.73 6.34 -14.72
N ILE A 715 11.04 7.07 -15.78
CA ILE A 715 10.48 6.84 -17.12
C ILE A 715 11.51 6.11 -17.96
N LEU A 716 11.13 5.00 -18.58
CA LEU A 716 11.97 4.22 -19.48
C LEU A 716 11.49 4.40 -20.92
N LEU A 717 12.39 4.89 -21.78
CA LEU A 717 12.23 5.02 -23.22
C LEU A 717 13.26 4.12 -23.90
N ALA A 718 12.86 2.90 -24.26
CA ALA A 718 13.78 1.91 -24.81
C ALA A 718 13.09 0.97 -25.80
N GLY A 719 13.86 0.41 -26.73
CA GLY A 719 13.39 -0.62 -27.66
C GLY A 719 14.42 -1.71 -27.87
N SER A 720 14.04 -2.72 -28.65
CA SER A 720 14.96 -3.84 -28.97
C SER A 720 16.13 -3.44 -29.82
N ASP A 721 16.00 -2.32 -30.54
CA ASP A 721 17.05 -1.71 -31.31
C ASP A 721 17.00 -0.17 -31.18
N ARG A 722 17.93 0.49 -31.87
CA ARG A 722 18.06 1.96 -31.85
C ARG A 722 16.86 2.66 -32.48
N TRP A 723 16.19 2.04 -33.45
CA TRP A 723 15.00 2.61 -34.08
C TRP A 723 13.77 2.49 -33.19
N GLY A 724 13.64 1.38 -32.46
CA GLY A 724 12.64 1.21 -31.42
C GLY A 724 12.81 2.22 -30.28
N THR A 725 14.05 2.43 -29.82
CA THR A 725 14.36 3.47 -28.82
C THR A 725 14.02 4.88 -29.35
N LYS A 726 14.34 5.16 -30.62
CA LYS A 726 13.94 6.41 -31.29
C LYS A 726 12.42 6.56 -31.38
N ALA A 727 11.69 5.49 -31.69
CA ALA A 727 10.23 5.51 -31.70
C ALA A 727 9.64 5.85 -30.32
N ALA A 728 10.19 5.26 -29.25
CA ALA A 728 9.78 5.56 -27.88
C ALA A 728 9.99 7.03 -27.54
N VAL A 729 11.14 7.61 -27.88
CA VAL A 729 11.41 9.04 -27.65
C VAL A 729 10.50 9.95 -28.47
N GLU A 730 10.35 9.69 -29.76
CA GLU A 730 9.55 10.54 -30.66
C GLU A 730 8.05 10.48 -30.32
N TYR A 731 7.52 9.29 -29.99
CA TYR A 731 6.13 9.17 -29.57
C TYR A 731 5.90 9.79 -28.18
N PHE A 732 6.88 9.69 -27.27
CA PHE A 732 6.80 10.32 -25.94
C PHE A 732 6.61 11.84 -26.01
N LYS A 733 7.18 12.52 -27.02
CA LYS A 733 6.96 13.96 -27.26
C LYS A 733 5.51 14.32 -27.61
N THR A 734 4.75 13.35 -28.10
CA THR A 734 3.34 13.52 -28.50
C THR A 734 2.34 13.25 -27.38
N LEU A 735 2.79 12.69 -26.25
CA LEU A 735 1.91 12.37 -25.12
C LEU A 735 1.42 13.63 -24.39
N ASP A 736 0.22 13.55 -23.83
CA ASP A 736 -0.33 14.60 -22.98
C ASP A 736 0.16 14.47 -21.52
N ASP A 737 0.38 13.25 -21.02
CA ASP A 737 0.93 12.93 -19.69
C ASP A 737 1.72 11.59 -19.70
N ILE A 738 2.37 11.24 -18.57
CA ILE A 738 3.04 9.95 -18.37
C ILE A 738 1.99 8.83 -18.45
N PRO A 739 2.27 7.71 -19.14
CA PRO A 739 1.30 6.65 -19.27
C PRO A 739 1.20 5.79 -18.00
N ASP A 740 -0.04 5.48 -17.57
CA ASP A 740 -0.32 4.57 -16.45
C ASP A 740 -0.02 3.10 -16.79
N GLU A 741 -0.06 2.74 -18.07
CA GLU A 741 0.28 1.42 -18.61
C GLU A 741 1.36 1.53 -19.71
N PRO A 742 2.21 0.51 -19.90
CA PRO A 742 3.23 0.51 -20.95
C PRO A 742 2.65 0.74 -22.36
N ILE A 743 3.20 1.72 -23.08
CA ILE A 743 2.84 1.99 -24.48
C ILE A 743 3.87 1.36 -25.40
N PHE A 744 3.42 0.49 -26.30
CA PHE A 744 4.22 -0.06 -27.37
C PHE A 744 4.16 0.84 -28.60
N VAL A 745 5.33 1.07 -29.20
CA VAL A 745 5.46 1.94 -30.37
C VAL A 745 6.38 1.30 -31.41
N GLU A 746 6.24 1.71 -32.66
CA GLU A 746 7.09 1.26 -33.76
C GLU A 746 7.55 2.43 -34.62
N TRP A 747 8.79 2.35 -35.11
CA TRP A 747 9.31 3.26 -36.11
C TRP A 747 8.87 2.81 -37.51
N ARG A 748 7.93 3.53 -38.13
CA ARG A 748 7.43 3.26 -39.49
C ARG A 748 7.41 4.55 -40.31
N ASP A 749 7.91 4.50 -41.54
CA ASP A 749 7.87 5.60 -42.51
C ASP A 749 8.38 6.95 -41.97
N GLY A 750 9.44 6.90 -41.16
CA GLY A 750 10.09 8.10 -40.59
C GLY A 750 9.35 8.74 -39.40
N LYS A 751 8.29 8.10 -38.87
CA LYS A 751 7.56 8.56 -37.69
C LYS A 751 7.35 7.43 -36.68
N ALA A 752 7.08 7.80 -35.44
CA ALA A 752 6.68 6.86 -34.40
C ALA A 752 5.16 6.67 -34.41
N VAL A 753 4.71 5.41 -34.35
CA VAL A 753 3.29 5.06 -34.27
C VAL A 753 3.05 4.15 -33.07
N LYS A 754 1.93 4.34 -32.37
CA LYS A 754 1.48 3.41 -31.33
C LYS A 754 1.03 2.09 -31.98
N ILE A 755 1.41 0.99 -31.37
CA ILE A 755 1.00 -0.36 -31.77
C ILE A 755 0.34 -1.06 -30.58
N GLU A 756 -0.44 -2.10 -30.86
CA GLU A 756 -0.88 -3.04 -29.83
C GLU A 756 0.32 -3.84 -29.29
N LYS A 757 0.14 -4.45 -28.11
CA LYS A 757 1.17 -5.26 -27.47
C LYS A 757 1.63 -6.36 -28.45
N PRO A 758 2.90 -6.36 -28.86
CA PRO A 758 3.42 -7.21 -29.93
C PRO A 758 3.66 -8.66 -29.51
#